data_AF-N1WEG8-F1
#
_entry.id   AF-N1WEG8-F1
#
_cell.length_a   1.000
_cell.length_b   1.000
_cell.length_c   1.000
_cell.angle_alpha   90.00
_cell.angle_beta   90.00
_cell.angle_gamma   90.00
#
_symmetry.space_group_name_H-M   'P 1'
#
loop_
_entity.id
_entity.type
_entity.pdbx_description
1 polymer ?
#
loop_
_entity_poly.entity_id
_entity_poly.type
_entity_poly.pdbx_seq_one_letter_code
_entity_poly.pdbx_strand_id
1 'polypeptide(L)'
;MKQTTKLNLQKSDLYSGNLKEIIIDRMLVFQSQKDKFQNVLAKNKAKLDQSFLKEFDSMYGFKPGKEILEWENIKKAYKSIMYEVSDVWNMIDHHSAEEEEMEEDEDGGFDYAISSTEKLVKIKDPEEILGWLVGSYSGLMFLFNGSYAFASDGGGDTCWINLLPNENGSVEVNHYNHEIGELENLPYFSISHFIADNWNNDSNEVYEDEEEEFEEENPNKKEKEPILTSQIKESIIKAFEKEATKFYEKKPIYNNSLDMFERSAWLLGHSYGDPAYAFTEKLADAPSYSIWEEEKAEIKNYPNLAAYWILHHFYLKNEDACRETIKLASKSKGKILSTISEHILSYLDGKSKSLFNIPSEKVEKIRTLTFSNADPKQIEPNNIKLYNESLGLSNLNTISKKELETRLKKEENLFQLMEEFPDDVNAHDTILKEIAKKDSTLKRLIEDYFRERVDSAYNTWPYNPEKLDKRLSVAINAAFRQGLKYDSENKKAYCGITKTVGMLDDDRAMVSLREAVQKLKQDDPRLEYVVEALIKSEHTEANSILADAAWRTFETLDNVKEIQKKVKKEGPTLNNMFTVYTHLNEALQERILTLDEVSVQLINKLFTYKDHFGFFGISVGNAFSVCAHLDLKEHTEIIADYVRKSFQAKGSKRDYLDLNLIINISEAALAWAKMEPEKAKQELHEYFFKIDETAFPGIAIDLKACYVAGLLLLDPDNSDYLAFAERILGNKGDQVRVYGIIRWIRKLKIQKFKDHLWYHIYADPDPMVDYSWSYIEVEARRAWITLTGEDAPEFDSSDKYASALSKNKALLPEAILHPEKYSTQHVFEKIRETKYKHEDVIRYGGPWLVESLRYSLDEYKYSGSYDRWEAIKALFFQGRGVYPYFLEIFKLPYAAPSWKTYLLQFMRVMEPESLHWKKVLTMDAAEITSLLKEPSPDWYVWTDLLAAKLFLLEGDSSFETISQVIEKRLEMTNNEDYDSSVYEETLGLRLPLLWRWFGKKGDDAIQSHWKKSKEDSETQAMLDMAAARKLDDKIPNAPEIKEPGILLTFYPEQREYGWHTWIHLTPETIRFGTNEFHLHSVLPDSKTESSIPATKEYLETVWKMAHILGYTVSKKKPKGKK
;
A
#
# COMPACT_ATOMS: atom_id res chain seq x y z
N MET A 1 40.76 -5.49 -33.52
CA MET A 1 40.92 -6.94 -33.20
C MET A 1 40.17 -7.76 -34.24
N LYS A 2 40.63 -9.00 -34.52
CA LYS A 2 40.08 -9.87 -35.57
C LYS A 2 38.61 -10.22 -35.29
N GLN A 3 37.79 -10.18 -36.34
CA GLN A 3 36.42 -10.73 -36.39
C GLN A 3 36.35 -12.10 -35.69
N THR A 4 35.55 -12.18 -34.63
CA THR A 4 35.20 -13.42 -33.95
C THR A 4 34.19 -14.20 -34.78
N THR A 5 34.47 -15.49 -34.95
CA THR A 5 33.58 -16.55 -35.42
C THR A 5 32.13 -16.35 -34.97
N LYS A 6 31.16 -16.46 -35.91
CA LYS A 6 29.73 -16.53 -35.58
C LYS A 6 29.51 -17.54 -34.45
N LEU A 7 28.90 -17.10 -33.36
CA LEU A 7 28.47 -17.97 -32.27
C LEU A 7 27.40 -18.92 -32.84
N ASN A 8 27.68 -20.23 -32.82
CA ASN A 8 26.77 -21.24 -33.36
C ASN A 8 26.38 -22.21 -32.24
N LEU A 9 25.49 -21.75 -31.34
CA LEU A 9 24.98 -22.54 -30.22
C LEU A 9 23.94 -23.56 -30.71
N GLN A 10 24.05 -24.79 -30.20
CA GLN A 10 23.05 -25.84 -30.30
C GLN A 10 22.16 -25.85 -29.06
N LYS A 11 21.02 -26.55 -29.11
CA LYS A 11 20.10 -26.65 -27.96
C LYS A 11 20.77 -27.18 -26.69
N SER A 12 21.70 -28.12 -26.81
CA SER A 12 22.43 -28.70 -25.68
C SER A 12 23.30 -27.68 -24.94
N ASP A 13 23.71 -26.61 -25.63
CA ASP A 13 24.56 -25.57 -25.05
C ASP A 13 23.80 -24.67 -24.08
N LEU A 14 22.46 -24.73 -24.09
CA LEU A 14 21.61 -24.08 -23.10
C LEU A 14 21.55 -24.86 -21.78
N TYR A 15 22.07 -26.08 -21.64
CA TYR A 15 22.13 -26.75 -20.33
C TYR A 15 23.31 -26.27 -19.47
N SER A 16 24.50 -26.12 -20.06
CA SER A 16 25.72 -25.62 -19.41
C SER A 16 26.85 -25.51 -20.46
N GLY A 17 27.97 -24.90 -20.08
CA GLY A 17 29.24 -24.87 -20.80
C GLY A 17 29.50 -23.58 -21.58
N ASN A 18 28.47 -22.76 -21.78
CA ASN A 18 28.50 -21.57 -22.63
C ASN A 18 27.90 -20.33 -21.96
N LEU A 19 27.76 -20.32 -20.63
CA LEU A 19 27.11 -19.21 -19.90
C LEU A 19 27.78 -17.85 -20.21
N LYS A 20 29.12 -17.83 -20.28
CA LYS A 20 29.89 -16.63 -20.63
C LYS A 20 29.54 -16.11 -22.02
N GLU A 21 29.49 -16.99 -23.01
CA GLU A 21 29.13 -16.67 -24.40
C GLU A 21 27.69 -16.16 -24.50
N ILE A 22 26.77 -16.74 -23.74
CA ILE A 22 25.35 -16.36 -23.71
C ILE A 22 25.15 -14.98 -23.07
N ILE A 23 25.82 -14.67 -21.96
CA ILE A 23 25.80 -13.32 -21.35
C ILE A 23 26.32 -12.27 -22.34
N ILE A 24 27.45 -12.56 -23.01
CA ILE A 24 28.04 -11.66 -24.01
C ILE A 24 27.11 -11.41 -25.21
N ASP A 25 26.27 -12.38 -25.57
CA ASP A 25 25.34 -12.25 -26.70
C ASP A 25 24.03 -11.56 -26.31
N ARG A 26 23.45 -11.90 -25.14
CA ARG A 26 22.10 -11.50 -24.73
C ARG A 26 22.07 -10.25 -23.86
N MET A 27 22.96 -10.11 -22.88
CA MET A 27 22.95 -8.99 -21.94
C MET A 27 23.78 -7.78 -22.41
N LEU A 28 24.89 -8.01 -23.13
CA LEU A 28 25.85 -6.95 -23.45
C LEU A 28 25.58 -6.38 -24.86
N VAL A 29 24.87 -5.27 -24.93
CA VAL A 29 24.44 -4.63 -26.19
C VAL A 29 25.53 -3.75 -26.82
N PHE A 30 26.49 -3.27 -26.04
CA PHE A 30 27.58 -2.42 -26.51
C PHE A 30 28.94 -3.14 -26.49
N GLN A 31 29.85 -2.77 -27.40
CA GLN A 31 31.20 -3.33 -27.44
C GLN A 31 32.02 -2.91 -26.21
N SER A 32 31.81 -1.70 -25.70
CA SER A 32 32.41 -1.21 -24.44
C SER A 32 32.08 -2.12 -23.24
N GLN A 33 30.82 -2.53 -23.10
CA GLN A 33 30.37 -3.48 -22.08
C GLN A 33 31.02 -4.85 -22.26
N LYS A 34 31.08 -5.37 -23.50
CA LYS A 34 31.75 -6.64 -23.83
C LYS A 34 33.23 -6.60 -23.44
N ASP A 35 33.91 -5.50 -23.77
CA ASP A 35 35.32 -5.31 -23.45
C ASP A 35 35.55 -5.21 -21.93
N LYS A 36 34.70 -4.47 -21.21
CA LYS A 36 34.74 -4.34 -19.74
C LYS A 36 34.59 -5.71 -19.07
N PHE A 37 33.55 -6.46 -19.44
CA PHE A 37 33.28 -7.81 -18.95
C PHE A 37 34.46 -8.76 -19.22
N GLN A 38 34.95 -8.81 -20.46
CA GLN A 38 36.08 -9.68 -20.84
C GLN A 38 37.38 -9.31 -20.12
N ASN A 39 37.66 -8.02 -19.94
CA ASN A 39 38.84 -7.53 -19.24
C ASN A 39 38.84 -7.93 -17.76
N VAL A 40 37.70 -7.82 -17.07
CA VAL A 40 37.57 -8.24 -15.67
C VAL A 40 37.68 -9.76 -15.56
N LEU A 41 37.05 -10.50 -16.46
CA LEU A 41 37.14 -11.95 -16.50
C LEU A 41 38.57 -12.45 -16.72
N ALA A 42 39.34 -11.82 -17.62
CA ALA A 42 40.74 -12.16 -17.87
C ALA A 42 41.66 -11.86 -16.67
N LYS A 43 41.29 -10.88 -15.82
CA LYS A 43 42.02 -10.55 -14.58
C LYS A 43 41.69 -11.50 -13.43
N ASN A 44 40.60 -12.28 -13.50
CA ASN A 44 40.23 -13.22 -12.45
C ASN A 44 41.16 -14.44 -12.43
N LYS A 45 42.12 -14.46 -11.49
CA LYS A 45 43.14 -15.51 -11.36
C LYS A 45 42.69 -16.72 -10.52
N ALA A 46 41.69 -16.54 -9.65
CA ALA A 46 41.20 -17.59 -8.76
C ALA A 46 39.87 -18.12 -9.30
N LYS A 47 39.92 -19.29 -9.95
CA LYS A 47 38.74 -19.97 -10.47
C LYS A 47 38.32 -21.11 -9.55
N LEU A 48 37.04 -21.21 -9.24
CA LEU A 48 36.47 -22.40 -8.62
C LEU A 48 36.51 -23.56 -9.62
N ASP A 49 36.81 -24.74 -9.10
CA ASP A 49 37.00 -25.96 -9.88
C ASP A 49 36.26 -27.16 -9.24
N GLN A 50 36.64 -28.38 -9.64
CA GLN A 50 36.04 -29.61 -9.11
C GLN A 50 36.28 -29.82 -7.61
N SER A 51 37.21 -29.11 -6.97
CA SER A 51 37.39 -29.16 -5.51
C SER A 51 36.19 -28.57 -4.78
N PHE A 52 35.63 -27.46 -5.26
CA PHE A 52 34.41 -26.84 -4.73
C PHE A 52 33.26 -27.86 -4.66
N LEU A 53 33.00 -28.56 -5.76
CA LEU A 53 31.92 -29.56 -5.82
C LEU A 53 32.15 -30.76 -4.89
N LYS A 54 33.42 -31.14 -4.63
CA LYS A 54 33.75 -32.20 -3.68
C LYS A 54 33.58 -31.75 -2.22
N GLU A 55 33.93 -30.51 -1.93
CA GLU A 55 33.73 -29.92 -0.60
C GLU A 55 32.23 -29.78 -0.31
N PHE A 56 31.45 -29.34 -1.29
CA PHE A 56 30.00 -29.27 -1.22
C PHE A 56 29.38 -30.66 -0.93
N ASP A 57 29.76 -31.69 -1.70
CA ASP A 57 29.33 -33.08 -1.48
C ASP A 57 29.69 -33.60 -0.09
N SER A 58 30.87 -33.23 0.43
CA SER A 58 31.27 -33.60 1.78
C SER A 58 30.44 -32.92 2.86
N MET A 59 29.91 -31.71 2.63
CA MET A 59 29.11 -30.97 3.60
C MET A 59 27.64 -31.39 3.55
N TYR A 60 27.05 -31.40 2.35
CA TYR A 60 25.60 -31.57 2.14
C TYR A 60 25.19 -32.96 1.65
N GLY A 61 26.13 -33.80 1.22
CA GLY A 61 25.88 -35.18 0.80
C GLY A 61 25.44 -35.35 -0.66
N PHE A 62 25.41 -34.27 -1.43
CA PHE A 62 25.09 -34.27 -2.87
C PHE A 62 25.95 -33.26 -3.63
N LYS A 63 25.97 -33.36 -4.97
CA LYS A 63 26.73 -32.45 -5.86
C LYS A 63 25.78 -31.56 -6.67
N PRO A 64 25.99 -30.23 -6.67
CA PRO A 64 25.23 -29.36 -7.56
C PRO A 64 25.64 -29.53 -9.02
N GLY A 65 24.79 -29.04 -9.92
CA GLY A 65 25.07 -28.95 -11.34
C GLY A 65 26.41 -28.23 -11.61
N LYS A 66 27.15 -28.66 -12.63
CA LYS A 66 28.47 -28.09 -12.96
C LYS A 66 28.37 -26.63 -13.41
N GLU A 67 27.20 -26.21 -13.91
CA GLU A 67 26.92 -24.83 -14.33
C GLU A 67 27.17 -23.80 -13.21
N ILE A 68 27.04 -24.19 -11.93
CA ILE A 68 27.36 -23.26 -10.82
C ILE A 68 28.82 -22.78 -10.86
N LEU A 69 29.74 -23.63 -11.33
CA LEU A 69 31.14 -23.24 -11.50
C LEU A 69 31.30 -22.18 -12.59
N GLU A 70 30.43 -22.16 -13.61
CA GLU A 70 30.45 -21.12 -14.63
C GLU A 70 30.02 -19.79 -14.03
N TRP A 71 28.89 -19.75 -13.32
CA TRP A 71 28.39 -18.56 -12.65
C TRP A 71 29.44 -17.97 -11.68
N GLU A 72 29.95 -18.78 -10.75
CA GLU A 72 30.89 -18.31 -9.74
C GLU A 72 32.19 -17.74 -10.35
N ASN A 73 32.62 -18.30 -11.49
CA ASN A 73 33.82 -17.85 -12.19
C ASN A 73 33.61 -16.57 -13.00
N ILE A 74 32.37 -16.22 -13.35
CA ILE A 74 32.02 -15.02 -14.15
C ILE A 74 31.32 -13.92 -13.35
N LYS A 75 30.77 -14.19 -12.15
CA LYS A 75 30.01 -13.21 -11.36
C LYS A 75 30.75 -11.87 -11.17
N LYS A 76 32.06 -11.89 -10.93
CA LYS A 76 32.87 -10.65 -10.79
C LYS A 76 32.89 -9.82 -12.08
N ALA A 77 32.88 -10.47 -13.24
CA ALA A 77 32.76 -9.80 -14.52
C ALA A 77 31.34 -9.24 -14.71
N TYR A 78 30.29 -9.97 -14.29
CA TYR A 78 28.92 -9.45 -14.27
C TYR A 78 28.76 -8.25 -13.33
N LYS A 79 29.30 -8.28 -12.09
CA LYS A 79 29.26 -7.14 -11.15
C LYS A 79 29.81 -5.85 -11.80
N SER A 80 30.80 -5.98 -12.68
CA SER A 80 31.36 -4.81 -13.37
C SER A 80 30.45 -4.17 -14.41
N ILE A 81 29.40 -4.86 -14.86
CA ILE A 81 28.45 -4.39 -15.88
C ILE A 81 27.00 -4.34 -15.38
N MET A 82 26.72 -4.70 -14.11
CA MET A 82 25.35 -4.89 -13.64
C MET A 82 24.48 -3.64 -13.77
N TYR A 83 25.00 -2.46 -13.40
CA TYR A 83 24.31 -1.17 -13.56
C TYR A 83 24.22 -0.66 -15.01
N GLU A 84 24.81 -1.37 -15.97
CA GLU A 84 24.82 -0.98 -17.39
C GLU A 84 23.94 -1.91 -18.25
N VAL A 85 23.37 -2.97 -17.66
CA VAL A 85 22.47 -3.93 -18.34
C VAL A 85 21.02 -3.56 -18.02
N SER A 86 20.09 -3.80 -18.94
CA SER A 86 18.67 -3.52 -18.70
C SER A 86 18.13 -4.27 -17.47
N ASP A 87 17.40 -3.55 -16.61
CA ASP A 87 16.77 -4.03 -15.38
C ASP A 87 15.59 -4.99 -15.67
N VAL A 88 15.89 -6.19 -16.14
CA VAL A 88 14.92 -7.31 -16.21
C VAL A 88 15.02 -8.15 -14.94
N TRP A 89 16.24 -8.59 -14.59
CA TRP A 89 16.57 -9.25 -13.33
C TRP A 89 18.02 -8.92 -12.94
N ASN A 90 18.23 -8.47 -11.71
CA ASN A 90 19.55 -8.22 -11.16
C ASN A 90 20.02 -9.44 -10.38
N MET A 91 21.22 -9.97 -10.71
CA MET A 91 21.76 -11.21 -10.10
C MET A 91 22.34 -10.97 -8.70
N ILE A 92 21.53 -10.39 -7.83
CA ILE A 92 21.87 -9.94 -6.49
C ILE A 92 21.20 -10.80 -5.42
N ASP A 93 21.82 -10.85 -4.25
CA ASP A 93 21.33 -11.58 -3.08
C ASP A 93 20.79 -10.58 -2.05
N HIS A 94 19.49 -10.29 -2.12
CA HIS A 94 18.80 -9.41 -1.15
C HIS A 94 18.65 -10.06 0.22
N HIS A 95 18.54 -11.38 0.30
CA HIS A 95 18.21 -12.07 1.54
C HIS A 95 19.39 -12.21 2.49
N SER A 96 20.63 -12.28 1.99
CA SER A 96 21.81 -12.24 2.87
C SER A 96 22.22 -10.84 3.31
N ALA A 97 21.62 -9.79 2.74
CA ALA A 97 21.81 -8.40 3.15
C ALA A 97 20.91 -7.98 4.34
N GLU A 98 19.84 -8.72 4.64
CA GLU A 98 18.99 -8.47 5.82
C GLU A 98 19.68 -8.82 7.16
N GLU A 99 20.76 -9.63 7.14
CA GLU A 99 21.48 -10.07 8.34
C GLU A 99 22.77 -9.29 8.63
N GLU A 100 23.32 -8.56 7.65
CA GLU A 100 24.50 -7.70 7.83
C GLU A 100 24.02 -6.24 7.89
N GLU A 101 24.32 -5.51 8.98
CA GLU A 101 24.06 -4.07 9.07
C GLU A 101 24.57 -3.38 7.80
N MET A 102 23.65 -2.93 6.94
CA MET A 102 24.00 -2.28 5.69
C MET A 102 24.72 -0.97 6.03
N GLU A 103 26.03 -0.92 5.77
CA GLU A 103 26.81 0.31 5.88
C GLU A 103 26.30 1.28 4.80
N GLU A 104 25.61 2.34 5.21
CA GLU A 104 25.33 3.51 4.37
C GLU A 104 26.68 4.06 3.86
N ASP A 105 26.81 4.21 2.55
CA ASP A 105 27.94 4.95 2.00
C ASP A 105 27.79 6.47 2.28
N GLU A 106 28.87 7.23 2.07
CA GLU A 106 28.93 8.68 2.39
C GLU A 106 27.90 9.53 1.60
N ASP A 107 27.25 8.95 0.57
CA ASP A 107 26.25 9.59 -0.29
C ASP A 107 24.83 9.03 -0.09
N GLY A 108 24.60 8.11 0.86
CA GLY A 108 23.28 7.56 1.20
C GLY A 108 22.75 6.48 0.25
N GLY A 109 23.62 5.85 -0.54
CA GLY A 109 23.34 4.69 -1.39
C GLY A 109 23.68 3.35 -0.71
N PHE A 110 23.03 2.28 -1.20
CA PHE A 110 23.27 0.90 -0.76
C PHE A 110 23.98 0.11 -1.88
N ASP A 111 25.13 -0.51 -1.60
CA ASP A 111 25.88 -1.30 -2.60
C ASP A 111 25.43 -2.78 -2.57
N TYR A 112 24.74 -3.24 -3.63
CA TYR A 112 24.16 -4.60 -3.64
C TYR A 112 25.22 -5.72 -3.69
N ALA A 113 24.98 -6.78 -2.92
CA ALA A 113 25.78 -8.00 -2.95
C ALA A 113 25.39 -8.89 -4.15
N ILE A 114 26.38 -9.33 -4.94
CA ILE A 114 26.15 -10.26 -6.06
C ILE A 114 25.95 -11.69 -5.55
N SER A 115 24.99 -12.43 -6.14
CA SER A 115 24.69 -13.79 -5.71
C SER A 115 25.92 -14.71 -5.79
N SER A 116 26.18 -15.45 -4.71
CA SER A 116 27.27 -16.40 -4.62
C SER A 116 27.03 -17.54 -3.62
N THR A 117 27.16 -18.76 -4.13
CA THR A 117 27.18 -20.01 -3.37
C THR A 117 28.53 -20.31 -2.70
N GLU A 118 29.54 -19.46 -2.84
CA GLU A 118 30.84 -19.67 -2.18
C GLU A 118 30.72 -19.75 -0.66
N LYS A 119 29.79 -18.98 -0.06
CA LYS A 119 29.54 -19.00 1.39
C LYS A 119 29.23 -20.42 1.89
N LEU A 120 28.48 -21.22 1.10
CA LEU A 120 28.04 -22.58 1.44
C LEU A 120 29.19 -23.59 1.65
N VAL A 121 30.38 -23.33 1.10
CA VAL A 121 31.56 -24.19 1.31
C VAL A 121 32.70 -23.50 2.04
N LYS A 122 32.69 -22.16 2.15
CA LYS A 122 33.71 -21.40 2.90
C LYS A 122 33.64 -21.72 4.39
N ILE A 123 32.43 -21.77 4.94
CA ILE A 123 32.20 -22.17 6.32
C ILE A 123 32.49 -23.67 6.43
N LYS A 124 33.42 -24.05 7.31
CA LYS A 124 33.86 -25.45 7.47
C LYS A 124 33.21 -26.15 8.66
N ASP A 125 32.65 -25.38 9.59
CA ASP A 125 31.93 -25.89 10.76
C ASP A 125 30.47 -26.21 10.39
N PRO A 126 30.04 -27.48 10.50
CA PRO A 126 28.65 -27.86 10.26
C PRO A 126 27.65 -27.18 11.20
N GLU A 127 28.03 -26.81 12.43
CA GLU A 127 27.13 -26.14 13.38
C GLU A 127 26.79 -24.71 12.94
N GLU A 128 27.78 -23.98 12.42
CA GLU A 128 27.60 -22.61 11.93
C GLU A 128 26.68 -22.58 10.70
N ILE A 129 26.91 -23.48 9.74
CA ILE A 129 26.01 -23.62 8.56
C ILE A 129 24.62 -24.05 9.01
N LEU A 130 24.53 -25.01 9.94
CA LEU A 130 23.24 -25.46 10.45
C LEU A 130 22.46 -24.29 11.05
N GLY A 131 23.12 -23.42 11.81
CA GLY A 131 22.52 -22.19 12.35
C GLY A 131 21.74 -21.40 11.30
N TRP A 132 22.30 -21.19 10.11
CA TRP A 132 21.60 -20.54 8.99
C TRP A 132 20.50 -21.44 8.39
N LEU A 133 20.80 -22.72 8.15
CA LEU A 133 19.87 -23.68 7.49
C LEU A 133 18.54 -23.85 8.21
N VAL A 134 18.55 -23.83 9.54
CA VAL A 134 17.33 -23.96 10.35
C VAL A 134 16.92 -22.65 11.01
N GLY A 135 17.75 -21.62 10.92
CA GLY A 135 17.54 -20.29 11.50
C GLY A 135 16.87 -19.27 10.58
N SER A 136 16.75 -19.57 9.28
CA SER A 136 16.25 -18.64 8.26
C SER A 136 15.33 -19.31 7.24
N TYR A 137 14.49 -18.52 6.57
CA TYR A 137 13.64 -19.00 5.49
C TYR A 137 14.46 -19.53 4.31
N SER A 138 15.48 -18.77 3.88
CA SER A 138 16.38 -19.14 2.78
C SER A 138 17.20 -20.40 3.09
N GLY A 139 17.62 -20.58 4.34
CA GLY A 139 18.28 -21.78 4.81
C GLY A 139 17.39 -23.02 4.72
N LEU A 140 16.11 -22.90 5.11
CA LEU A 140 15.16 -24.02 5.05
C LEU A 140 14.76 -24.36 3.62
N MET A 141 14.60 -23.36 2.76
CA MET A 141 14.45 -23.55 1.32
C MET A 141 15.58 -24.40 0.77
N PHE A 142 16.83 -24.01 1.04
CA PHE A 142 17.99 -24.78 0.62
C PHE A 142 18.01 -26.20 1.24
N LEU A 143 17.71 -26.35 2.53
CA LEU A 143 17.73 -27.65 3.22
C LEU A 143 16.76 -28.67 2.61
N PHE A 144 15.54 -28.24 2.24
CA PHE A 144 14.50 -29.15 1.78
C PHE A 144 14.45 -29.31 0.25
N ASN A 145 14.67 -28.25 -0.50
CA ASN A 145 14.49 -28.25 -1.95
C ASN A 145 15.72 -27.77 -2.74
N GLY A 146 16.81 -27.41 -2.05
CA GLY A 146 18.07 -26.98 -2.65
C GLY A 146 18.03 -25.60 -3.31
N SER A 147 16.97 -24.83 -3.11
CA SER A 147 16.86 -23.46 -3.63
C SER A 147 17.78 -22.51 -2.90
N TYR A 148 18.46 -21.66 -3.64
CA TYR A 148 19.35 -20.61 -3.13
C TYR A 148 19.09 -19.30 -3.87
N ALA A 149 19.04 -18.18 -3.16
CA ALA A 149 18.75 -16.88 -3.75
C ALA A 149 19.75 -16.51 -4.87
N PHE A 150 19.24 -16.03 -6.00
CA PHE A 150 20.04 -15.82 -7.21
C PHE A 150 19.87 -14.45 -7.85
N ALA A 151 18.63 -14.00 -8.06
CA ALA A 151 18.35 -12.72 -8.68
C ALA A 151 17.08 -12.08 -8.11
N SER A 152 16.86 -10.79 -8.37
CA SER A 152 15.67 -10.03 -7.98
C SER A 152 15.32 -9.00 -9.04
N ASP A 153 14.05 -8.63 -9.12
CA ASP A 153 13.59 -7.50 -9.91
C ASP A 153 13.31 -6.27 -9.02
N GLY A 154 12.95 -5.14 -9.63
CA GLY A 154 12.58 -3.92 -8.91
C GLY A 154 11.19 -3.95 -8.27
N GLY A 155 10.39 -5.00 -8.55
CA GLY A 155 9.07 -5.23 -7.97
C GLY A 155 9.11 -6.03 -6.66
N GLY A 156 10.25 -6.61 -6.31
CA GLY A 156 10.44 -7.42 -5.10
C GLY A 156 10.35 -8.93 -5.34
N ASP A 157 10.04 -9.36 -6.56
CA ASP A 157 10.09 -10.77 -6.93
C ASP A 157 11.54 -11.25 -7.01
N THR A 158 11.76 -12.53 -6.68
CA THR A 158 13.10 -13.11 -6.65
C THR A 158 13.18 -14.38 -7.48
N CYS A 159 14.38 -14.67 -7.97
CA CYS A 159 14.72 -15.91 -8.64
C CYS A 159 15.67 -16.73 -7.77
N TRP A 160 15.43 -18.04 -7.71
CA TRP A 160 16.17 -18.97 -6.87
C TRP A 160 16.76 -20.10 -7.70
N ILE A 161 18.06 -20.36 -7.54
CA ILE A 161 18.71 -21.48 -8.22
C ILE A 161 18.54 -22.80 -7.47
N ASN A 162 18.27 -23.88 -8.19
CA ASN A 162 18.21 -25.23 -7.65
C ASN A 162 19.58 -25.90 -7.67
N LEU A 163 20.14 -26.14 -6.50
CA LEU A 163 21.45 -26.78 -6.33
C LEU A 163 21.37 -28.31 -6.17
N LEU A 164 20.18 -28.91 -6.18
CA LEU A 164 20.04 -30.38 -6.18
C LEU A 164 20.65 -31.01 -7.45
N PRO A 165 21.01 -32.31 -7.41
CA PRO A 165 21.62 -32.98 -8.55
C PRO A 165 20.71 -32.98 -9.80
N ASN A 166 21.28 -32.59 -10.94
CA ASN A 166 20.63 -32.62 -12.25
C ASN A 166 21.44 -33.48 -13.24
N GLU A 167 20.77 -34.38 -13.98
CA GLU A 167 21.42 -35.34 -14.89
C GLU A 167 22.23 -34.66 -16.01
N ASN A 168 21.79 -33.48 -16.45
CA ASN A 168 22.46 -32.70 -17.49
C ASN A 168 23.54 -31.75 -16.94
N GLY A 169 23.77 -31.75 -15.63
CA GLY A 169 24.73 -30.87 -14.98
C GLY A 169 24.36 -29.38 -15.01
N SER A 170 23.11 -29.04 -15.35
CA SER A 170 22.56 -27.68 -15.31
C SER A 170 22.08 -27.29 -13.90
N VAL A 171 21.89 -25.99 -13.69
CA VAL A 171 21.34 -25.42 -12.45
C VAL A 171 20.06 -24.68 -12.79
N GLU A 172 18.92 -25.20 -12.36
CA GLU A 172 17.60 -24.62 -12.69
C GLU A 172 17.40 -23.30 -11.96
N VAL A 173 16.61 -22.39 -12.54
CA VAL A 173 16.22 -21.12 -11.92
C VAL A 173 14.70 -21.11 -11.76
N ASN A 174 14.23 -21.07 -10.52
CA ASN A 174 12.81 -20.97 -10.16
C ASN A 174 12.43 -19.51 -9.96
N HIS A 175 11.21 -19.14 -10.37
CA HIS A 175 10.60 -17.88 -10.01
C HIS A 175 9.98 -17.98 -8.61
N TYR A 176 10.18 -17.00 -7.76
CA TYR A 176 9.58 -16.91 -6.43
C TYR A 176 8.78 -15.61 -6.32
N ASN A 177 7.47 -15.77 -6.21
CA ASN A 177 6.55 -14.66 -6.03
C ASN A 177 6.55 -14.29 -4.55
N HIS A 178 7.04 -13.09 -4.24
CA HIS A 178 7.20 -12.63 -2.87
C HIS A 178 5.86 -12.28 -2.19
N GLU A 179 4.81 -11.98 -2.98
CA GLU A 179 3.49 -11.63 -2.46
C GLU A 179 2.78 -12.84 -1.85
N ILE A 180 2.87 -14.01 -2.49
CA ILE A 180 2.21 -15.25 -2.05
C ILE A 180 3.17 -16.22 -1.36
N GLY A 181 4.48 -15.98 -1.47
CA GLY A 181 5.52 -16.81 -0.89
C GLY A 181 5.59 -18.21 -1.51
N GLU A 182 5.37 -18.33 -2.82
CA GLU A 182 5.35 -19.59 -3.56
C GLU A 182 6.37 -19.58 -4.71
N LEU A 183 6.87 -20.77 -5.08
CA LEU A 183 7.58 -20.95 -6.35
C LEU A 183 6.54 -21.09 -7.48
N GLU A 184 6.65 -20.24 -8.49
CA GLU A 184 5.68 -20.21 -9.60
C GLU A 184 6.25 -20.79 -10.90
N ASN A 185 5.33 -21.26 -11.75
CA ASN A 185 5.57 -21.70 -13.13
C ASN A 185 6.54 -22.90 -13.25
N LEU A 186 6.78 -23.34 -14.49
CA LEU A 186 7.89 -24.24 -14.77
C LEU A 186 9.21 -23.47 -14.61
N PRO A 187 10.25 -24.07 -14.00
CA PRO A 187 11.53 -23.39 -13.87
C PRO A 187 12.19 -23.18 -15.22
N TYR A 188 13.10 -22.22 -15.26
CA TYR A 188 14.13 -22.21 -16.28
C TYR A 188 15.07 -23.39 -16.03
N PHE A 189 15.24 -24.26 -17.03
CA PHE A 189 15.97 -25.53 -16.87
C PHE A 189 17.50 -25.40 -16.68
N SER A 190 18.04 -24.18 -16.71
CA SER A 190 19.45 -23.82 -16.47
C SER A 190 19.59 -22.29 -16.28
N ILE A 191 20.72 -21.82 -15.74
CA ILE A 191 21.06 -20.38 -15.68
C ILE A 191 21.23 -19.83 -17.11
N SER A 192 21.87 -20.62 -17.97
CA SER A 192 22.08 -20.27 -19.38
C SER A 192 20.75 -20.05 -20.13
N HIS A 193 19.74 -20.88 -19.85
CA HIS A 193 18.39 -20.74 -20.41
C HIS A 193 17.68 -19.51 -19.85
N PHE A 194 17.76 -19.29 -18.53
CA PHE A 194 17.18 -18.12 -17.87
C PHE A 194 17.67 -16.81 -18.52
N ILE A 195 18.98 -16.68 -18.71
CA ILE A 195 19.56 -15.49 -19.38
C ILE A 195 19.19 -15.43 -20.86
N ALA A 196 19.16 -16.58 -21.54
CA ALA A 196 18.81 -16.62 -22.95
C ALA A 196 17.38 -16.16 -23.22
N ASP A 197 16.41 -16.54 -22.41
CA ASP A 197 14.99 -16.18 -22.62
C ASP A 197 14.67 -14.76 -22.16
N ASN A 198 15.22 -14.31 -21.02
CA ASN A 198 14.84 -13.01 -20.42
C ASN A 198 15.46 -11.77 -21.08
N TRP A 199 16.64 -11.88 -21.70
CA TRP A 199 17.28 -10.74 -22.38
C TRP A 199 17.23 -10.90 -23.89
N ASN A 200 16.46 -10.07 -24.59
CA ASN A 200 16.45 -10.03 -26.05
C ASN A 200 16.74 -8.63 -26.59
N ASN A 201 17.72 -8.52 -27.47
CA ASN A 201 18.15 -7.24 -28.05
C ASN A 201 17.32 -6.82 -29.27
N ASP A 202 16.44 -7.71 -29.78
CA ASP A 202 15.59 -7.43 -30.94
C ASP A 202 14.42 -6.46 -30.61
N SER A 203 14.08 -6.27 -29.33
CA SER A 203 13.01 -5.36 -28.86
C SER A 203 13.49 -3.98 -28.42
N ASN A 204 14.81 -3.73 -28.34
CA ASN A 204 15.37 -2.44 -27.94
C ASN A 204 15.33 -1.37 -29.05
N GLU A 205 14.59 -1.60 -30.14
CA GLU A 205 14.33 -0.58 -31.18
C GLU A 205 13.30 0.50 -30.74
N VAL A 206 12.72 0.43 -29.53
CA VAL A 206 11.63 1.34 -29.10
C VAL A 206 11.78 1.90 -27.68
N TYR A 207 13.00 1.99 -27.16
CA TYR A 207 13.27 2.99 -26.13
C TYR A 207 13.77 4.25 -26.86
N GLU A 208 12.82 5.06 -27.35
CA GLU A 208 13.08 6.49 -27.36
C GLU A 208 13.29 6.82 -25.88
N ASP A 209 14.55 6.96 -25.48
CA ASP A 209 14.91 7.37 -24.13
C ASP A 209 14.05 8.60 -23.77
N GLU A 210 13.06 8.40 -22.91
CA GLU A 210 12.66 9.41 -21.93
C GLU A 210 13.89 9.58 -21.03
N GLU A 211 14.93 10.29 -21.53
CA GLU A 211 16.13 10.59 -20.74
C GLU A 211 15.68 11.49 -19.58
N GLU A 212 15.82 10.95 -18.37
CA GLU A 212 15.79 11.68 -17.12
C GLU A 212 16.61 12.97 -17.22
N GLU A 213 15.95 14.03 -16.79
CA GLU A 213 16.32 15.43 -16.86
C GLU A 213 17.50 15.84 -15.95
N PHE A 214 18.64 15.14 -15.87
CA PHE A 214 19.75 15.57 -14.99
C PHE A 214 21.16 15.16 -15.46
N GLU A 215 21.60 15.61 -16.64
CA GLU A 215 23.05 15.77 -16.91
C GLU A 215 23.37 17.20 -17.37
N GLU A 216 24.19 17.91 -16.58
CA GLU A 216 24.80 19.18 -16.98
C GLU A 216 25.50 19.04 -18.35
N GLU A 217 25.38 20.04 -19.23
CA GLU A 217 26.01 20.07 -20.56
C GLU A 217 27.55 19.85 -20.45
N ASN A 218 27.96 18.59 -20.54
CA ASN A 218 29.35 18.21 -20.69
C ASN A 218 29.69 18.34 -22.19
N PRO A 219 30.63 19.23 -22.61
CA PRO A 219 30.87 19.56 -24.02
C PRO A 219 31.51 18.42 -24.84
N ASN A 220 31.61 17.22 -24.29
CA ASN A 220 32.07 16.00 -24.95
C ASN A 220 30.88 15.06 -25.17
N LYS A 221 29.99 15.37 -26.13
CA LYS A 221 29.02 14.38 -26.63
C LYS A 221 29.79 13.18 -27.20
N LYS A 222 29.88 12.10 -26.43
CA LYS A 222 30.37 10.79 -26.92
C LYS A 222 29.41 10.33 -28.01
N GLU A 223 29.93 9.89 -29.16
CA GLU A 223 29.12 9.22 -30.18
C GLU A 223 28.34 8.06 -29.52
N LYS A 224 27.01 8.00 -29.70
CA LYS A 224 26.20 6.86 -29.23
C LYS A 224 26.75 5.59 -29.90
N GLU A 225 27.17 4.64 -29.08
CA GLU A 225 27.75 3.37 -29.53
C GLU A 225 26.69 2.52 -30.24
N PRO A 226 27.00 1.78 -31.33
CA PRO A 226 26.01 0.96 -32.01
C PRO A 226 25.57 -0.24 -31.15
N ILE A 227 24.26 -0.50 -31.11
CA ILE A 227 23.65 -1.66 -30.46
C ILE A 227 23.97 -2.93 -31.26
N LEU A 228 24.44 -3.97 -30.57
CA LEU A 228 24.77 -5.28 -31.14
C LEU A 228 23.56 -6.23 -31.04
N THR A 229 23.08 -6.70 -32.18
CA THR A 229 21.97 -7.68 -32.25
C THR A 229 22.40 -9.06 -31.76
N SER A 230 21.51 -9.77 -31.07
CA SER A 230 21.74 -11.14 -30.58
C SER A 230 21.91 -12.13 -31.74
N GLN A 231 22.83 -13.10 -31.61
CA GLN A 231 23.01 -14.18 -32.58
C GLN A 231 22.21 -15.43 -32.23
N ILE A 232 21.72 -15.54 -30.99
CA ILE A 232 20.88 -16.64 -30.52
C ILE A 232 19.46 -16.45 -31.06
N LYS A 233 18.96 -17.46 -31.78
CA LYS A 233 17.61 -17.42 -32.36
C LYS A 233 16.58 -17.92 -31.37
N GLU A 234 15.45 -17.23 -31.26
CA GLU A 234 14.29 -17.63 -30.46
C GLU A 234 13.83 -19.08 -30.70
N SER A 235 13.89 -19.54 -31.96
CA SER A 235 13.56 -20.92 -32.32
C SER A 235 14.42 -21.99 -31.64
N ILE A 236 15.64 -21.65 -31.20
CA ILE A 236 16.54 -22.57 -30.50
C ILE A 236 16.09 -22.70 -29.04
N ILE A 237 15.72 -21.58 -28.40
CA ILE A 237 15.24 -21.50 -27.01
C ILE A 237 13.95 -22.31 -26.87
N LYS A 238 12.91 -21.99 -27.67
CA LYS A 238 11.63 -22.73 -27.64
C LYS A 238 11.77 -24.22 -27.95
N ALA A 239 12.72 -24.56 -28.81
CA ALA A 239 12.96 -25.96 -29.15
C ALA A 239 13.79 -26.71 -28.10
N PHE A 240 14.50 -26.00 -27.21
CA PHE A 240 15.13 -26.53 -25.99
C PHE A 240 14.11 -26.70 -24.87
N GLU A 241 13.26 -25.69 -24.59
CA GLU A 241 12.20 -25.76 -23.57
C GLU A 241 11.32 -27.01 -23.73
N LYS A 242 10.87 -27.26 -24.97
CA LYS A 242 10.03 -28.44 -25.30
C LYS A 242 10.73 -29.77 -25.02
N GLU A 243 12.06 -29.82 -25.11
CA GLU A 243 12.85 -31.01 -24.81
C GLU A 243 13.09 -31.13 -23.31
N ALA A 244 13.53 -30.05 -22.66
CA ALA A 244 13.84 -30.00 -21.24
C ALA A 244 12.60 -30.27 -20.36
N THR A 245 11.41 -29.78 -20.75
CA THR A 245 10.15 -30.06 -20.04
C THR A 245 9.89 -31.56 -19.89
N LYS A 246 10.16 -32.36 -20.94
CA LYS A 246 9.95 -33.83 -20.90
C LYS A 246 10.91 -34.55 -19.95
N PHE A 247 12.09 -33.98 -19.74
CA PHE A 247 13.06 -34.51 -18.78
C PHE A 247 12.66 -34.10 -17.36
N TYR A 248 12.21 -32.85 -17.17
CA TYR A 248 11.75 -32.33 -15.90
C TYR A 248 10.54 -33.10 -15.35
N GLU A 249 9.50 -33.35 -16.15
CA GLU A 249 8.30 -34.11 -15.76
C GLU A 249 8.59 -35.56 -15.33
N LYS A 250 9.79 -36.08 -15.60
CA LYS A 250 10.21 -37.44 -15.22
C LYS A 250 11.14 -37.47 -14.01
N LYS A 251 11.51 -36.31 -13.46
CA LYS A 251 12.39 -36.25 -12.30
C LYS A 251 11.69 -36.87 -11.09
N PRO A 252 12.43 -37.59 -10.23
CA PRO A 252 11.89 -37.99 -8.94
C PRO A 252 11.65 -36.75 -8.08
N ILE A 253 10.60 -36.79 -7.25
CA ILE A 253 10.21 -35.69 -6.36
C ILE A 253 11.41 -35.11 -5.59
N TYR A 254 12.29 -35.95 -5.05
CA TYR A 254 13.45 -35.53 -4.25
C TYR A 254 14.55 -34.77 -5.01
N ASN A 255 14.54 -34.75 -6.35
CA ASN A 255 15.42 -33.91 -7.19
C ASN A 255 14.64 -32.79 -7.91
N ASN A 256 13.33 -32.70 -7.71
CA ASN A 256 12.49 -31.64 -8.21
C ASN A 256 12.30 -30.59 -7.09
N SER A 257 12.84 -29.40 -7.31
CA SER A 257 12.77 -28.32 -6.30
C SER A 257 11.34 -27.83 -6.08
N LEU A 258 10.50 -27.78 -7.11
CA LEU A 258 9.10 -27.36 -7.00
C LEU A 258 8.29 -28.36 -6.17
N ASP A 259 8.34 -29.65 -6.52
CA ASP A 259 7.60 -30.68 -5.79
C ASP A 259 8.08 -30.79 -4.31
N MET A 260 9.40 -30.64 -4.06
CA MET A 260 9.93 -30.62 -2.69
C MET A 260 9.54 -29.34 -1.94
N PHE A 261 9.46 -28.20 -2.63
CA PHE A 261 8.97 -26.97 -2.04
C PHE A 261 7.51 -27.12 -1.61
N GLU A 262 6.59 -27.53 -2.50
CA GLU A 262 5.18 -27.77 -2.17
C GLU A 262 5.05 -28.73 -0.96
N ARG A 263 5.84 -29.81 -0.95
CA ARG A 263 5.87 -30.81 0.13
C ARG A 263 6.37 -30.26 1.48
N SER A 264 7.28 -29.30 1.46
CA SER A 264 7.97 -28.76 2.64
C SER A 264 7.54 -27.36 3.03
N ALA A 265 6.70 -26.70 2.24
CA ALA A 265 6.28 -25.32 2.44
C ALA A 265 5.66 -25.09 3.82
N TRP A 266 4.94 -26.08 4.36
CA TRP A 266 4.38 -26.00 5.71
C TRP A 266 5.44 -25.97 6.82
N LEU A 267 6.63 -26.52 6.60
CA LEU A 267 7.74 -26.55 7.57
C LEU A 267 8.61 -25.30 7.54
N LEU A 268 8.48 -24.44 6.52
CA LEU A 268 9.30 -23.24 6.34
C LEU A 268 9.02 -22.25 7.48
N GLY A 269 9.85 -22.33 8.52
CA GLY A 269 9.84 -21.44 9.69
C GLY A 269 9.58 -22.10 11.04
N HIS A 270 9.23 -23.39 11.07
CA HIS A 270 9.06 -24.13 12.32
C HIS A 270 10.32 -24.14 13.19
N SER A 271 11.51 -24.23 12.56
CA SER A 271 12.79 -24.41 13.24
C SER A 271 13.45 -23.15 13.76
N TYR A 272 12.97 -21.96 13.38
CA TYR A 272 13.31 -20.67 14.02
C TYR A 272 12.12 -20.03 14.76
N GLY A 273 10.96 -20.69 14.70
CA GLY A 273 9.87 -20.49 15.63
C GLY A 273 8.70 -19.65 15.09
N ASP A 274 8.61 -19.47 13.79
CA ASP A 274 7.54 -18.75 13.11
C ASP A 274 6.99 -19.64 11.99
N PRO A 275 5.89 -20.37 12.21
CA PRO A 275 5.28 -21.21 11.17
C PRO A 275 5.00 -20.45 9.88
N ALA A 276 5.05 -21.16 8.74
CA ALA A 276 4.86 -20.59 7.41
C ALA A 276 3.50 -19.87 7.25
N TYR A 277 3.43 -18.94 6.30
CA TYR A 277 2.17 -18.44 5.79
C TYR A 277 1.27 -19.59 5.30
N ALA A 278 -0.04 -19.50 5.56
CA ALA A 278 -1.03 -20.54 5.28
C ALA A 278 -0.63 -21.94 5.80
N PHE A 279 0.10 -22.00 6.93
CA PHE A 279 0.69 -23.22 7.46
C PHE A 279 -0.29 -24.39 7.55
N THR A 280 -1.50 -24.19 8.09
CA THR A 280 -2.44 -25.29 8.34
C THR A 280 -3.10 -25.82 7.08
N GLU A 281 -3.28 -24.97 6.06
CA GLU A 281 -3.66 -25.40 4.71
C GLU A 281 -2.57 -26.26 4.10
N LYS A 282 -1.32 -25.75 4.07
CA LYS A 282 -0.15 -26.48 3.55
C LYS A 282 0.10 -27.79 4.29
N LEU A 283 -0.13 -27.81 5.61
CA LEU A 283 -0.01 -29.03 6.43
C LEU A 283 -1.06 -30.07 6.06
N ALA A 284 -2.28 -29.69 5.66
CA ALA A 284 -3.33 -30.66 5.30
C ALA A 284 -2.93 -31.52 4.07
N ASP A 285 -2.14 -30.93 3.17
CA ASP A 285 -1.60 -31.57 1.99
C ASP A 285 -0.25 -32.27 2.24
N ALA A 286 0.28 -32.19 3.45
CA ALA A 286 1.51 -32.90 3.81
C ALA A 286 1.33 -34.44 3.65
N PRO A 287 2.39 -35.14 3.19
CA PRO A 287 2.42 -36.59 3.03
C PRO A 287 1.94 -37.37 4.25
N SER A 288 1.23 -38.48 4.01
CA SER A 288 0.77 -39.39 5.06
C SER A 288 1.91 -40.26 5.62
N TYR A 289 1.66 -40.86 6.78
CA TYR A 289 2.53 -41.87 7.38
C TYR A 289 2.80 -43.05 6.43
N SER A 290 1.82 -43.41 5.60
CA SER A 290 2.00 -44.48 4.60
C SER A 290 3.01 -44.11 3.50
N ILE A 291 3.08 -42.84 3.09
CA ILE A 291 4.06 -42.40 2.08
C ILE A 291 5.47 -42.46 2.66
N TRP A 292 5.65 -42.12 3.93
CA TRP A 292 6.93 -42.31 4.61
C TRP A 292 7.39 -43.78 4.57
N GLU A 293 6.50 -44.73 4.89
CA GLU A 293 6.82 -46.18 4.83
C GLU A 293 7.32 -46.61 3.44
N GLU A 294 6.73 -46.08 2.37
CA GLU A 294 7.15 -46.36 1.00
C GLU A 294 8.53 -45.77 0.68
N GLU A 295 8.82 -44.57 1.19
CA GLU A 295 10.05 -43.81 0.89
C GLU A 295 11.24 -44.15 1.80
N LYS A 296 11.05 -44.91 2.89
CA LYS A 296 12.13 -45.30 3.83
C LYS A 296 13.38 -45.85 3.15
N ALA A 297 13.21 -46.60 2.06
CA ALA A 297 14.31 -47.20 1.32
C ALA A 297 15.25 -46.16 0.66
N GLU A 298 14.71 -44.98 0.34
CA GLU A 298 15.39 -43.90 -0.37
C GLU A 298 16.04 -42.86 0.54
N ILE A 299 15.68 -42.81 1.84
CA ILE A 299 16.21 -41.84 2.83
C ILE A 299 17.74 -41.80 2.88
N LYS A 300 18.41 -42.96 2.71
CA LYS A 300 19.87 -43.06 2.72
C LYS A 300 20.53 -42.46 1.46
N ASN A 301 19.77 -42.24 0.39
CA ASN A 301 20.25 -41.80 -0.92
C ASN A 301 20.09 -40.28 -1.12
N TYR A 302 19.08 -39.67 -0.48
CA TYR A 302 18.69 -38.27 -0.71
C TYR A 302 18.71 -37.46 0.60
N PRO A 303 19.73 -36.63 0.83
CA PRO A 303 19.87 -35.91 2.09
C PRO A 303 18.73 -34.95 2.42
N ASN A 304 18.21 -34.24 1.42
CA ASN A 304 17.08 -33.32 1.57
C ASN A 304 15.79 -34.05 1.98
N LEU A 305 15.53 -35.23 1.42
CA LEU A 305 14.42 -36.09 1.83
C LEU A 305 14.56 -36.56 3.29
N ALA A 306 15.78 -36.91 3.70
CA ALA A 306 16.05 -37.30 5.07
C ALA A 306 15.82 -36.13 6.05
N ALA A 307 16.32 -34.93 5.73
CA ALA A 307 16.11 -33.73 6.54
C ALA A 307 14.62 -33.42 6.69
N TYR A 308 13.87 -33.50 5.58
CA TYR A 308 12.42 -33.35 5.56
C TYR A 308 11.73 -34.32 6.52
N TRP A 309 11.94 -35.63 6.38
CA TRP A 309 11.25 -36.62 7.21
C TRP A 309 11.62 -36.56 8.69
N ILE A 310 12.86 -36.17 9.02
CA ILE A 310 13.27 -35.96 10.42
C ILE A 310 12.44 -34.83 11.04
N LEU A 311 12.41 -33.66 10.40
CA LEU A 311 11.70 -32.49 10.93
C LEU A 311 10.19 -32.67 10.86
N HIS A 312 9.67 -33.27 9.79
CA HIS A 312 8.26 -33.65 9.63
C HIS A 312 7.78 -34.48 10.83
N HIS A 313 8.45 -35.59 11.13
CA HIS A 313 8.04 -36.45 12.24
C HIS A 313 8.26 -35.82 13.62
N PHE A 314 9.33 -35.04 13.78
CA PHE A 314 9.59 -34.32 15.02
C PHE A 314 8.44 -33.36 15.38
N TYR A 315 8.01 -32.53 14.42
CA TYR A 315 6.93 -31.56 14.64
C TYR A 315 5.55 -32.21 14.72
N LEU A 316 5.32 -33.34 14.04
CA LEU A 316 4.10 -34.14 14.18
C LEU A 316 4.06 -35.04 15.42
N LYS A 317 5.08 -34.98 16.30
CA LYS A 317 5.18 -35.86 17.47
C LYS A 317 5.12 -37.36 17.11
N ASN A 318 5.59 -37.74 15.92
CA ASN A 318 5.77 -39.14 15.53
C ASN A 318 7.16 -39.60 15.97
N GLU A 319 7.36 -39.78 17.28
CA GLU A 319 8.70 -39.94 17.87
C GLU A 319 9.40 -41.24 17.44
N ASP A 320 8.65 -42.34 17.30
CA ASP A 320 9.20 -43.62 16.85
C ASP A 320 9.65 -43.52 15.39
N ALA A 321 8.80 -42.96 14.52
CA ALA A 321 9.14 -42.71 13.12
C ALA A 321 10.31 -41.73 12.94
N CYS A 322 10.39 -40.69 13.79
CA CYS A 322 11.51 -39.76 13.80
C CYS A 322 12.83 -40.47 14.13
N ARG A 323 12.85 -41.31 15.17
CA ARG A 323 14.03 -42.06 15.57
C ARG A 323 14.44 -43.10 14.52
N GLU A 324 13.48 -43.78 13.89
CA GLU A 324 13.77 -44.68 12.77
C GLU A 324 14.36 -43.94 11.57
N THR A 325 13.79 -42.80 11.20
CA THR A 325 14.28 -41.93 10.13
C THR A 325 15.71 -41.49 10.38
N ILE A 326 16.04 -41.05 11.60
CA ILE A 326 17.41 -40.67 11.98
C ILE A 326 18.38 -41.85 11.83
N LYS A 327 17.97 -43.05 12.23
CA LYS A 327 18.78 -44.27 12.08
C LYS A 327 19.01 -44.65 10.61
N LEU A 328 18.07 -44.35 9.72
CA LEU A 328 18.23 -44.54 8.28
C LEU A 328 19.12 -43.45 7.67
N ALA A 329 18.90 -42.20 8.09
CA ALA A 329 19.65 -41.01 7.65
C ALA A 329 21.13 -41.04 8.07
N SER A 330 21.49 -41.75 9.14
CA SER A 330 22.90 -41.94 9.53
C SER A 330 23.75 -42.70 8.50
N LYS A 331 23.10 -43.33 7.51
CA LYS A 331 23.75 -43.97 6.35
C LYS A 331 23.88 -43.02 5.14
N SER A 332 23.26 -41.84 5.20
CA SER A 332 23.38 -40.80 4.20
C SER A 332 24.76 -40.14 4.25
N LYS A 333 25.13 -39.48 3.15
CA LYS A 333 26.39 -38.71 3.06
C LYS A 333 26.17 -37.27 3.54
N GLY A 334 27.26 -36.56 3.82
CA GLY A 334 27.22 -35.17 4.30
C GLY A 334 27.27 -35.05 5.82
N LYS A 335 27.67 -33.88 6.31
CA LYS A 335 27.83 -33.58 7.75
C LYS A 335 26.59 -32.93 8.36
N ILE A 336 25.83 -32.15 7.57
CA ILE A 336 24.65 -31.42 8.06
C ILE A 336 23.59 -32.37 8.65
N LEU A 337 23.31 -33.49 8.00
CA LEU A 337 22.31 -34.45 8.48
C LEU A 337 22.68 -35.09 9.83
N SER A 338 23.95 -35.42 10.04
CA SER A 338 24.40 -35.92 11.35
C SER A 338 24.19 -34.86 12.42
N THR A 339 24.52 -33.60 12.15
CA THR A 339 24.35 -32.50 13.09
C THR A 339 22.86 -32.28 13.43
N ILE A 340 21.97 -32.23 12.43
CA ILE A 340 20.51 -32.14 12.65
C ILE A 340 20.02 -33.29 13.54
N SER A 341 20.45 -34.52 13.23
CA SER A 341 20.06 -35.72 13.97
C SER A 341 20.49 -35.67 15.44
N GLU A 342 21.70 -35.16 15.71
CA GLU A 342 22.23 -35.01 17.08
C GLU A 342 21.41 -34.01 17.90
N HIS A 343 21.07 -32.85 17.33
CA HIS A 343 20.22 -31.85 17.99
C HIS A 343 18.82 -32.39 18.29
N ILE A 344 18.18 -33.05 17.32
CA ILE A 344 16.84 -33.61 17.49
C ILE A 344 16.85 -34.74 18.53
N LEU A 345 17.82 -35.67 18.48
CA LEU A 345 17.94 -36.72 19.49
C LEU A 345 18.24 -36.15 20.88
N SER A 346 19.12 -35.15 20.98
CA SER A 346 19.44 -34.48 22.25
C SER A 346 18.19 -33.83 22.87
N TYR A 347 17.35 -33.20 22.05
CA TYR A 347 16.08 -32.63 22.48
C TYR A 347 15.09 -33.73 22.92
N LEU A 348 14.85 -34.74 22.08
CA LEU A 348 13.91 -35.85 22.38
C LEU A 348 14.34 -36.67 23.60
N ASP A 349 15.64 -36.77 23.88
CA ASP A 349 16.18 -37.43 25.07
C ASP A 349 16.17 -36.54 26.33
N GLY A 350 15.68 -35.30 26.24
CA GLY A 350 15.64 -34.34 27.36
C GLY A 350 17.02 -33.83 27.80
N LYS A 351 18.04 -33.97 26.95
CA LYS A 351 19.42 -33.53 27.23
C LYS A 351 19.63 -32.06 26.88
N SER A 352 18.77 -31.47 26.04
CA SER A 352 18.78 -30.04 25.69
C SER A 352 17.51 -29.33 26.18
N LYS A 353 17.67 -28.06 26.58
CA LYS A 353 16.56 -27.14 26.92
C LYS A 353 16.19 -26.18 25.78
N SER A 354 16.78 -26.40 24.62
CA SER A 354 16.53 -25.66 23.40
C SER A 354 16.71 -26.56 22.17
N LEU A 355 16.11 -26.16 21.05
CA LEU A 355 16.36 -26.77 19.75
C LEU A 355 16.75 -25.64 18.79
N PHE A 356 17.93 -25.72 18.17
CA PHE A 356 18.41 -24.72 17.20
C PHE A 356 18.28 -23.26 17.69
N ASN A 357 18.57 -23.02 18.97
CA ASN A 357 18.43 -21.73 19.69
C ASN A 357 17.01 -21.30 20.08
N ILE A 358 15.97 -22.09 19.80
CA ILE A 358 14.62 -21.86 20.32
C ILE A 358 14.46 -22.49 21.72
N PRO A 359 13.92 -21.77 22.72
CA PRO A 359 13.56 -22.36 24.01
C PRO A 359 12.53 -23.49 23.89
N SER A 360 12.67 -24.56 24.69
CA SER A 360 11.77 -25.73 24.66
C SER A 360 10.28 -25.39 24.77
N GLU A 361 9.91 -24.35 25.51
CA GLU A 361 8.51 -23.92 25.63
C GLU A 361 7.91 -23.51 24.28
N LYS A 362 8.65 -22.72 23.50
CA LYS A 362 8.22 -22.28 22.15
C LYS A 362 8.23 -23.46 21.18
N VAL A 363 9.22 -24.36 21.26
CA VAL A 363 9.26 -25.59 20.45
C VAL A 363 8.04 -26.47 20.72
N GLU A 364 7.70 -26.74 21.99
CA GLU A 364 6.54 -27.55 22.34
C GLU A 364 5.21 -26.89 21.98
N LYS A 365 5.12 -25.55 22.04
CA LYS A 365 3.97 -24.79 21.55
C LYS A 365 3.75 -25.05 20.06
N ILE A 366 4.80 -24.97 19.25
CA ILE A 366 4.75 -25.26 17.81
C ILE A 366 4.42 -26.73 17.56
N ARG A 367 5.13 -27.67 18.18
CA ARG A 367 4.83 -29.12 18.04
C ARG A 367 3.38 -29.44 18.41
N THR A 368 2.82 -28.79 19.42
CA THR A 368 1.42 -29.00 19.83
C THR A 368 0.45 -28.40 18.83
N LEU A 369 0.72 -27.19 18.33
CA LEU A 369 -0.05 -26.57 17.26
C LEU A 369 -0.06 -27.44 15.99
N THR A 370 1.11 -27.92 15.55
CA THR A 370 1.25 -28.81 14.40
C THR A 370 0.51 -30.13 14.63
N PHE A 371 0.69 -30.75 15.79
CA PHE A 371 0.00 -31.99 16.14
C PHE A 371 -1.53 -31.81 16.15
N SER A 372 -2.07 -30.70 16.65
CA SER A 372 -3.52 -30.45 16.65
C SER A 372 -4.09 -30.18 15.26
N ASN A 373 -3.31 -29.62 14.34
CA ASN A 373 -3.77 -29.26 13.00
C ASN A 373 -3.49 -30.34 11.93
N ALA A 374 -2.70 -31.36 12.27
CA ALA A 374 -2.39 -32.47 11.38
C ALA A 374 -3.64 -33.26 10.97
N ASP A 375 -3.58 -33.96 9.84
CA ASP A 375 -4.56 -34.97 9.46
C ASP A 375 -4.24 -36.32 10.15
N PRO A 376 -5.25 -37.10 10.61
CA PRO A 376 -5.02 -38.43 11.17
C PRO A 376 -4.17 -39.37 10.29
N LYS A 377 -4.20 -39.21 8.95
CA LYS A 377 -3.37 -40.00 8.02
C LYS A 377 -1.86 -39.74 8.18
N GLN A 378 -1.48 -38.62 8.77
CA GLN A 378 -0.09 -38.18 8.97
C GLN A 378 0.45 -38.63 10.33
N ILE A 379 -0.43 -38.94 11.28
CA ILE A 379 -0.07 -39.37 12.63
C ILE A 379 0.29 -40.85 12.63
N GLU A 380 1.35 -41.21 13.35
CA GLU A 380 1.74 -42.60 13.48
C GLU A 380 0.65 -43.42 14.20
N PRO A 381 0.38 -44.68 13.78
CA PRO A 381 -0.78 -45.44 14.26
C PRO A 381 -0.89 -45.55 15.79
N ASN A 382 0.24 -45.65 16.48
CA ASN A 382 0.29 -45.75 17.95
C ASN A 382 -0.16 -44.45 18.65
N ASN A 383 -0.06 -43.30 17.99
CA ASN A 383 -0.37 -41.99 18.55
C ASN A 383 -1.77 -41.49 18.19
N ILE A 384 -2.55 -42.21 17.38
CA ILE A 384 -3.92 -41.80 17.01
C ILE A 384 -4.80 -41.59 18.24
N LYS A 385 -4.64 -42.42 19.29
CA LYS A 385 -5.38 -42.24 20.54
C LYS A 385 -5.02 -40.93 21.24
N LEU A 386 -3.71 -40.65 21.35
CA LEU A 386 -3.18 -39.42 21.94
C LEU A 386 -3.63 -38.19 21.15
N TYR A 387 -3.64 -38.28 19.82
CA TYR A 387 -4.15 -37.24 18.91
C TYR A 387 -5.64 -36.96 19.13
N ASN A 388 -6.47 -37.98 19.23
CA ASN A 388 -7.90 -37.78 19.52
C ASN A 388 -8.15 -37.22 20.92
N GLU A 389 -7.31 -37.58 21.91
CA GLU A 389 -7.35 -37.04 23.26
C GLU A 389 -6.92 -35.57 23.31
N SER A 390 -5.86 -35.18 22.59
CA SER A 390 -5.40 -33.78 22.53
C SER A 390 -6.44 -32.86 21.87
N LEU A 391 -7.19 -33.40 20.91
CA LEU A 391 -8.34 -32.72 20.31
C LEU A 391 -9.61 -32.82 21.18
N GLY A 392 -9.60 -33.52 22.32
CA GLY A 392 -10.81 -33.71 23.13
C GLY A 392 -11.97 -34.36 22.37
N LEU A 393 -11.67 -35.28 21.43
CA LEU A 393 -12.66 -36.04 20.66
C LEU A 393 -13.02 -37.37 21.34
N SER A 394 -12.17 -37.86 22.25
CA SER A 394 -12.33 -39.15 22.93
C SER A 394 -13.48 -39.20 23.96
N ASN A 395 -14.01 -38.05 24.39
CA ASN A 395 -15.10 -37.96 25.36
C ASN A 395 -16.47 -37.71 24.72
N LEU A 396 -16.57 -37.66 23.39
CA LEU A 396 -17.82 -37.38 22.69
C LEU A 396 -18.76 -38.59 22.77
N ASN A 397 -20.04 -38.32 23.02
CA ASN A 397 -21.10 -39.33 22.93
C ASN A 397 -21.33 -39.67 21.46
N THR A 398 -20.72 -40.77 20.98
CA THR A 398 -20.72 -41.17 19.57
C THR A 398 -21.46 -42.49 19.35
N ILE A 399 -21.93 -42.70 18.13
CA ILE A 399 -22.57 -43.95 17.70
C ILE A 399 -21.68 -44.72 16.73
N SER A 400 -21.57 -46.03 16.91
CA SER A 400 -20.77 -46.85 15.99
C SER A 400 -21.38 -46.87 14.59
N LYS A 401 -20.54 -46.87 13.54
CA LYS A 401 -20.98 -46.90 12.14
C LYS A 401 -22.04 -47.99 11.86
N LYS A 402 -21.82 -49.19 12.40
CA LYS A 402 -22.71 -50.35 12.22
C LYS A 402 -24.08 -50.15 12.87
N GLU A 403 -24.11 -49.52 14.04
CA GLU A 403 -25.34 -49.22 14.77
C GLU A 403 -26.11 -48.08 14.09
N LEU A 404 -25.41 -47.02 13.67
CA LEU A 404 -25.99 -45.91 12.91
C LEU A 404 -26.65 -46.39 11.61
N GLU A 405 -25.97 -47.22 10.82
CA GLU A 405 -26.52 -47.83 9.60
C GLU A 405 -27.80 -48.67 9.87
N THR A 406 -27.91 -49.24 11.07
CA THR A 406 -29.09 -50.00 11.49
C THR A 406 -30.24 -49.08 11.88
N ARG A 407 -29.96 -47.99 12.61
CA ARG A 407 -30.98 -47.01 13.03
C ARG A 407 -31.52 -46.17 11.88
N LEU A 408 -30.67 -45.77 10.91
CA LEU A 408 -31.07 -45.03 9.71
C LEU A 408 -32.18 -45.73 8.89
N LYS A 409 -32.29 -47.06 9.00
CA LYS A 409 -33.31 -47.88 8.32
C LYS A 409 -34.62 -48.00 9.11
N LYS A 410 -34.61 -47.72 10.42
CA LYS A 410 -35.73 -47.96 11.33
C LYS A 410 -36.37 -46.66 11.85
N GLU A 411 -35.58 -45.62 12.07
CA GLU A 411 -36.03 -44.36 12.63
C GLU A 411 -36.75 -43.52 11.57
N GLU A 412 -37.97 -43.05 11.87
CA GLU A 412 -38.74 -42.19 10.97
C GLU A 412 -38.28 -40.72 11.05
N ASN A 413 -37.92 -40.25 12.25
CA ASN A 413 -37.41 -38.89 12.47
C ASN A 413 -35.88 -38.87 12.61
N LEU A 414 -35.21 -38.66 11.49
CA LEU A 414 -33.75 -38.63 11.43
C LEU A 414 -33.12 -37.43 12.17
N PHE A 415 -33.83 -36.31 12.36
CA PHE A 415 -33.32 -35.17 13.12
C PHE A 415 -33.27 -35.47 14.63
N GLN A 416 -34.25 -36.20 15.15
CA GLN A 416 -34.23 -36.63 16.56
C GLN A 416 -33.04 -37.56 16.85
N LEU A 417 -32.66 -38.40 15.89
CA LEU A 417 -31.45 -39.22 16.00
C LEU A 417 -30.17 -38.38 16.13
N MET A 418 -30.12 -37.20 15.52
CA MET A 418 -28.98 -36.28 15.68
C MET A 418 -28.95 -35.65 17.08
N GLU A 419 -30.11 -35.38 17.70
CA GLU A 419 -30.20 -34.82 19.05
C GLU A 419 -29.72 -35.80 20.14
N GLU A 420 -29.82 -37.11 19.90
CA GLU A 420 -29.29 -38.13 20.81
C GLU A 420 -27.75 -38.14 20.87
N PHE A 421 -27.10 -37.67 19.80
CA PHE A 421 -25.64 -37.61 19.65
C PHE A 421 -25.22 -36.18 19.25
N PRO A 422 -25.41 -35.18 20.12
CA PRO A 422 -25.39 -33.76 19.74
C PRO A 422 -24.02 -33.24 19.29
N ASP A 423 -22.94 -33.98 19.51
CA ASP A 423 -21.58 -33.61 19.13
C ASP A 423 -20.94 -34.58 18.10
N ASP A 424 -21.67 -35.58 17.62
CA ASP A 424 -21.15 -36.59 16.68
C ASP A 424 -21.33 -36.14 15.21
N VAL A 425 -20.42 -35.28 14.75
CA VAL A 425 -20.44 -34.72 13.39
C VAL A 425 -20.37 -35.82 12.32
N ASN A 426 -19.68 -36.92 12.55
CA ASN A 426 -19.63 -38.03 11.59
C ASN A 426 -21.00 -38.72 11.45
N ALA A 427 -21.71 -38.90 12.56
CA ALA A 427 -23.07 -39.40 12.54
C ALA A 427 -24.01 -38.41 11.85
N HIS A 428 -23.92 -37.12 12.20
CA HIS A 428 -24.71 -36.05 11.57
C HIS A 428 -24.51 -36.00 10.07
N ASP A 429 -23.26 -36.06 9.59
CA ASP A 429 -22.94 -36.06 8.16
C ASP A 429 -23.61 -37.23 7.42
N THR A 430 -23.61 -38.42 8.04
CA THR A 430 -24.23 -39.61 7.47
C THR A 430 -25.76 -39.47 7.47
N ILE A 431 -26.33 -38.93 8.54
CA ILE A 431 -27.76 -38.68 8.68
C ILE A 431 -28.23 -37.63 7.66
N LEU A 432 -27.54 -36.49 7.55
CA LEU A 432 -27.85 -35.42 6.61
C LEU A 432 -27.79 -35.91 5.16
N LYS A 433 -26.80 -36.73 4.80
CA LYS A 433 -26.73 -37.38 3.47
C LYS A 433 -27.93 -38.28 3.20
N GLU A 434 -28.48 -38.93 4.23
CA GLU A 434 -29.69 -39.75 4.09
C GLU A 434 -30.96 -38.89 4.02
N ILE A 435 -31.03 -37.79 4.79
CA ILE A 435 -32.12 -36.80 4.70
C ILE A 435 -32.15 -36.18 3.31
N ALA A 436 -31.01 -35.77 2.75
CA ALA A 436 -30.91 -35.19 1.42
C ALA A 436 -31.43 -36.09 0.28
N LYS A 437 -31.44 -37.42 0.48
CA LYS A 437 -32.06 -38.38 -0.45
C LYS A 437 -33.59 -38.43 -0.32
N LYS A 438 -34.11 -38.19 0.89
CA LYS A 438 -35.54 -38.33 1.23
C LYS A 438 -36.31 -37.01 1.11
N ASP A 439 -35.65 -35.88 1.33
CA ASP A 439 -36.24 -34.53 1.30
C ASP A 439 -35.59 -33.67 0.19
N SER A 440 -36.30 -33.53 -0.93
CA SER A 440 -35.84 -32.75 -2.08
C SER A 440 -35.79 -31.24 -1.83
N THR A 441 -36.51 -30.73 -0.82
CA THR A 441 -36.53 -29.30 -0.49
C THR A 441 -35.29 -28.89 0.31
N LEU A 442 -34.79 -29.78 1.17
CA LEU A 442 -33.56 -29.59 1.94
C LEU A 442 -32.29 -30.00 1.21
N LYS A 443 -32.39 -30.87 0.20
CA LYS A 443 -31.22 -31.44 -0.49
C LYS A 443 -30.17 -30.39 -0.87
N ARG A 444 -30.57 -29.32 -1.55
CA ARG A 444 -29.65 -28.27 -2.00
C ARG A 444 -29.00 -27.54 -0.82
N LEU A 445 -29.78 -27.25 0.23
CA LEU A 445 -29.27 -26.60 1.44
C LEU A 445 -28.23 -27.51 2.13
N ILE A 446 -28.47 -28.81 2.21
CA ILE A 446 -27.52 -29.78 2.79
C ILE A 446 -26.26 -29.93 1.93
N GLU A 447 -26.39 -29.96 0.60
CA GLU A 447 -25.25 -29.99 -0.32
C GLU A 447 -24.39 -28.72 -0.20
N ASP A 448 -25.04 -27.56 -0.09
CA ASP A 448 -24.36 -26.29 0.14
C ASP A 448 -23.69 -26.29 1.53
N TYR A 449 -24.35 -26.74 2.61
CA TYR A 449 -23.74 -26.88 3.94
C TYR A 449 -22.40 -27.63 3.92
N PHE A 450 -22.33 -28.76 3.21
CA PHE A 450 -21.09 -29.54 3.11
C PHE A 450 -19.97 -28.81 2.36
N ARG A 451 -20.33 -28.00 1.35
CA ARG A 451 -19.38 -27.17 0.61
C ARG A 451 -18.91 -26.00 1.47
N GLU A 452 -19.85 -25.22 1.96
CA GLU A 452 -19.57 -23.93 2.61
C GLU A 452 -18.91 -24.09 3.98
N ARG A 453 -19.18 -25.19 4.70
CA ARG A 453 -18.58 -25.37 6.03
C ARG A 453 -17.06 -25.45 6.02
N VAL A 454 -16.43 -25.95 4.95
CA VAL A 454 -14.95 -26.09 4.89
C VAL A 454 -14.27 -24.92 4.17
N ASP A 455 -15.03 -23.87 3.85
CA ASP A 455 -14.56 -22.64 3.22
C ASP A 455 -13.98 -21.67 4.28
N SER A 456 -13.51 -20.51 3.82
CA SER A 456 -12.95 -19.42 4.63
C SER A 456 -13.96 -18.83 5.62
N ALA A 457 -13.45 -18.22 6.70
CA ALA A 457 -14.29 -17.57 7.72
C ALA A 457 -15.16 -16.43 7.15
N TYR A 458 -14.72 -15.78 6.08
CA TYR A 458 -15.41 -14.66 5.42
C TYR A 458 -16.71 -15.09 4.73
N ASN A 459 -16.82 -16.38 4.39
CA ASN A 459 -17.93 -16.92 3.64
C ASN A 459 -19.26 -16.76 4.39
N THR A 460 -20.34 -16.52 3.65
CA THR A 460 -21.67 -16.29 4.20
C THR A 460 -22.66 -17.28 3.60
N TRP A 461 -23.13 -18.22 4.42
CA TRP A 461 -24.11 -19.21 4.01
C TRP A 461 -25.24 -19.37 5.05
N PRO A 462 -26.51 -19.50 4.61
CA PRO A 462 -27.00 -19.08 3.29
C PRO A 462 -26.90 -17.55 3.15
N TYR A 463 -26.68 -17.06 1.92
CA TYR A 463 -26.61 -15.62 1.65
C TYR A 463 -27.89 -14.86 2.05
N ASN A 464 -29.05 -15.52 2.07
CA ASN A 464 -30.30 -14.98 2.61
C ASN A 464 -30.66 -15.75 3.90
N PRO A 465 -30.63 -15.10 5.09
CA PRO A 465 -30.96 -15.72 6.37
C PRO A 465 -32.34 -16.38 6.41
N GLU A 466 -33.33 -15.87 5.68
CA GLU A 466 -34.69 -16.44 5.61
C GLU A 466 -34.72 -17.85 4.99
N LYS A 467 -33.65 -18.23 4.27
CA LYS A 467 -33.52 -19.56 3.66
C LYS A 467 -32.87 -20.60 4.59
N LEU A 468 -32.42 -20.20 5.77
CA LEU A 468 -31.81 -21.11 6.74
C LEU A 468 -32.90 -21.96 7.41
N ASP A 469 -32.79 -23.28 7.32
CA ASP A 469 -33.68 -24.19 8.01
C ASP A 469 -33.16 -24.49 9.42
N LYS A 470 -33.89 -24.03 10.45
CA LYS A 470 -33.52 -24.20 11.87
C LYS A 470 -33.34 -25.65 12.31
N ARG A 471 -33.89 -26.63 11.58
CA ARG A 471 -33.67 -28.07 11.88
C ARG A 471 -32.20 -28.49 11.72
N LEU A 472 -31.40 -27.72 10.97
CA LEU A 472 -29.96 -27.96 10.82
C LEU A 472 -29.12 -27.48 12.02
N SER A 473 -29.73 -26.78 12.99
CA SER A 473 -29.03 -26.18 14.13
C SER A 473 -28.11 -27.15 14.87
N VAL A 474 -28.55 -28.39 15.10
CA VAL A 474 -27.75 -29.42 15.79
C VAL A 474 -26.45 -29.72 15.03
N ALA A 475 -26.53 -29.97 13.72
CA ALA A 475 -25.35 -30.29 12.91
C ALA A 475 -24.40 -29.10 12.77
N ILE A 476 -24.94 -27.90 12.52
CA ILE A 476 -24.14 -26.69 12.32
C ILE A 476 -23.36 -26.38 13.59
N ASN A 477 -24.02 -26.38 14.75
CA ASN A 477 -23.38 -26.12 16.03
C ASN A 477 -22.38 -27.22 16.44
N ALA A 478 -22.67 -28.50 16.15
CA ALA A 478 -21.74 -29.59 16.40
C ALA A 478 -20.47 -29.47 15.55
N ALA A 479 -20.63 -29.20 14.25
CA ALA A 479 -19.51 -28.99 13.34
C ALA A 479 -18.68 -27.80 13.79
N PHE A 480 -19.29 -26.63 14.00
CA PHE A 480 -18.57 -25.44 14.44
C PHE A 480 -17.78 -25.69 15.73
N ARG A 481 -18.39 -26.25 16.78
CA ARG A 481 -17.68 -26.57 18.05
C ARG A 481 -16.56 -27.58 17.89
N GLN A 482 -16.71 -28.57 17.01
CA GLN A 482 -15.61 -29.47 16.67
C GLN A 482 -14.48 -28.71 15.94
N GLY A 483 -14.85 -27.75 15.09
CA GLY A 483 -13.93 -26.92 14.32
C GLY A 483 -13.09 -25.94 15.16
N LEU A 484 -13.58 -25.51 16.33
CA LEU A 484 -12.84 -24.62 17.25
C LEU A 484 -11.49 -25.16 17.73
N LYS A 485 -11.23 -26.46 17.54
CA LYS A 485 -9.99 -27.14 17.94
C LYS A 485 -8.86 -26.99 16.92
N TYR A 486 -9.19 -26.49 15.72
CA TYR A 486 -8.26 -26.29 14.62
C TYR A 486 -8.10 -24.79 14.35
N ASP A 487 -6.96 -24.43 13.76
CA ASP A 487 -6.68 -23.08 13.25
C ASP A 487 -7.59 -22.75 12.05
N SER A 488 -7.91 -21.48 11.80
CA SER A 488 -8.95 -21.08 10.84
C SER A 488 -8.69 -21.56 9.41
N GLU A 489 -7.44 -21.68 8.99
CA GLU A 489 -7.12 -22.12 7.62
C GLU A 489 -7.22 -23.64 7.43
N ASN A 490 -7.50 -24.40 8.50
CA ASN A 490 -7.71 -25.83 8.40
C ASN A 490 -9.13 -26.14 7.87
N LYS A 491 -9.25 -27.02 6.87
CA LYS A 491 -10.56 -27.47 6.34
C LYS A 491 -11.48 -28.10 7.40
N LYS A 492 -10.95 -28.58 8.52
CA LYS A 492 -11.71 -29.13 9.67
C LYS A 492 -12.08 -28.08 10.71
N ALA A 493 -11.58 -26.86 10.61
CA ALA A 493 -11.94 -25.73 11.46
C ALA A 493 -13.39 -25.26 11.28
N TYR A 494 -13.97 -25.70 10.17
CA TYR A 494 -15.33 -25.42 9.73
C TYR A 494 -15.67 -23.93 9.70
N CYS A 495 -14.75 -23.12 9.18
CA CYS A 495 -14.80 -21.66 9.29
C CYS A 495 -15.97 -21.03 8.54
N GLY A 496 -16.32 -21.52 7.35
CA GLY A 496 -17.36 -20.92 6.52
C GLY A 496 -18.80 -21.01 7.07
N ILE A 497 -19.04 -21.75 8.16
CA ILE A 497 -20.34 -21.75 8.88
C ILE A 497 -20.37 -20.83 10.10
N THR A 498 -19.31 -20.08 10.40
CA THR A 498 -19.24 -19.20 11.58
C THR A 498 -20.37 -18.18 11.59
N LYS A 499 -20.60 -17.48 10.47
CA LYS A 499 -21.74 -16.55 10.31
C LYS A 499 -23.09 -17.24 10.42
N THR A 500 -23.20 -18.48 9.91
CA THR A 500 -24.42 -19.28 9.99
C THR A 500 -24.82 -19.59 11.43
N VAL A 501 -23.85 -19.82 12.34
CA VAL A 501 -24.13 -20.02 13.77
C VAL A 501 -24.85 -18.80 14.34
N GLY A 502 -24.39 -17.59 14.00
CA GLY A 502 -25.05 -16.34 14.41
C GLY A 502 -26.48 -16.19 13.87
N MET A 503 -26.73 -16.63 12.62
CA MET A 503 -28.07 -16.56 12.01
C MET A 503 -29.12 -17.47 12.69
N LEU A 504 -28.70 -18.52 13.41
CA LEU A 504 -29.63 -19.43 14.10
C LEU A 504 -30.27 -18.76 15.33
N ASP A 505 -29.48 -17.96 16.04
CA ASP A 505 -29.84 -17.20 17.25
C ASP A 505 -30.66 -18.01 18.27
N ASP A 506 -30.26 -19.27 18.52
CA ASP A 506 -30.89 -20.20 19.45
C ASP A 506 -29.95 -20.61 20.62
N ASP A 507 -30.47 -21.36 21.59
CA ASP A 507 -29.69 -21.80 22.77
C ASP A 507 -28.40 -22.55 22.38
N ARG A 508 -28.42 -23.31 21.29
CA ARG A 508 -27.24 -24.08 20.83
C ARG A 508 -26.19 -23.15 20.21
N ALA A 509 -26.64 -22.15 19.45
CA ALA A 509 -25.79 -21.10 18.94
C ALA A 509 -25.10 -20.34 20.09
N MET A 510 -25.82 -19.98 21.15
CA MET A 510 -25.23 -19.29 22.30
C MET A 510 -24.15 -20.11 23.00
N VAL A 511 -24.36 -21.42 23.18
CA VAL A 511 -23.33 -22.34 23.70
C VAL A 511 -22.11 -22.36 22.78
N SER A 512 -22.32 -22.48 21.48
CA SER A 512 -21.25 -22.47 20.48
C SER A 512 -20.45 -21.15 20.46
N LEU A 513 -21.12 -20.01 20.47
CA LEU A 513 -20.50 -18.69 20.48
C LEU A 513 -19.69 -18.47 21.76
N ARG A 514 -20.22 -18.88 22.93
CA ARG A 514 -19.48 -18.83 24.20
C ARG A 514 -18.23 -19.69 24.19
N GLU A 515 -18.33 -20.92 23.66
CA GLU A 515 -17.15 -21.77 23.48
C GLU A 515 -16.12 -21.16 22.52
N ALA A 516 -16.57 -20.52 21.44
CA ALA A 516 -15.69 -19.85 20.49
C ALA A 516 -14.93 -18.68 21.14
N VAL A 517 -15.64 -17.84 21.92
CA VAL A 517 -15.04 -16.77 22.72
C VAL A 517 -13.98 -17.30 23.67
N GLN A 518 -14.12 -18.50 24.23
CA GLN A 518 -13.14 -19.07 25.16
C GLN A 518 -11.96 -19.76 24.45
N LYS A 519 -12.18 -20.39 23.29
CA LYS A 519 -11.21 -21.28 22.64
C LYS A 519 -10.39 -20.64 21.51
N LEU A 520 -11.00 -19.77 20.70
CA LEU A 520 -10.33 -19.16 19.53
C LEU A 520 -9.20 -18.23 19.97
N LYS A 521 -8.12 -18.08 19.21
CA LYS A 521 -7.09 -17.07 19.53
C LYS A 521 -7.67 -15.66 19.32
N GLN A 522 -7.06 -14.64 19.94
CA GLN A 522 -7.56 -13.27 19.85
C GLN A 522 -7.52 -12.69 18.42
N ASP A 523 -6.68 -13.24 17.55
CA ASP A 523 -6.41 -12.89 16.15
C ASP A 523 -7.03 -13.89 15.16
N ASP A 524 -7.87 -14.82 15.61
CA ASP A 524 -8.56 -15.77 14.72
C ASP A 524 -9.70 -15.07 13.97
N PRO A 525 -9.77 -15.14 12.63
CA PRO A 525 -10.76 -14.40 11.84
C PRO A 525 -12.21 -14.82 12.12
N ARG A 526 -12.45 -16.05 12.64
CA ARG A 526 -13.80 -16.45 13.06
C ARG A 526 -14.29 -15.62 14.24
N LEU A 527 -13.39 -15.12 15.09
CA LEU A 527 -13.74 -14.38 16.30
C LEU A 527 -14.40 -13.03 15.97
N GLU A 528 -14.04 -12.40 14.86
CA GLU A 528 -14.72 -11.21 14.31
C GLU A 528 -16.22 -11.47 14.16
N TYR A 529 -16.59 -12.55 13.44
CA TYR A 529 -17.98 -12.90 13.17
C TYR A 529 -18.72 -13.43 14.39
N VAL A 530 -18.01 -14.06 15.32
CA VAL A 530 -18.59 -14.43 16.62
C VAL A 530 -18.99 -13.16 17.39
N VAL A 531 -18.13 -12.14 17.44
CA VAL A 531 -18.44 -10.86 18.10
C VAL A 531 -19.57 -10.13 17.37
N GLU A 532 -19.53 -10.05 16.04
CA GLU A 532 -20.60 -9.46 15.22
C GLU A 532 -21.96 -10.14 15.49
N ALA A 533 -21.99 -11.48 15.54
CA ALA A 533 -23.20 -12.24 15.85
C ALA A 533 -23.74 -11.94 17.24
N LEU A 534 -22.87 -11.80 18.25
CA LEU A 534 -23.27 -11.45 19.61
C LEU A 534 -23.84 -10.03 19.71
N ILE A 535 -23.29 -9.08 18.96
CA ILE A 535 -23.76 -7.68 18.92
C ILE A 535 -25.16 -7.59 18.27
N LYS A 536 -25.41 -8.39 17.22
CA LYS A 536 -26.67 -8.38 16.45
C LYS A 536 -27.76 -9.29 17.04
N SER A 537 -27.42 -10.17 17.97
CA SER A 537 -28.33 -11.17 18.56
C SER A 537 -29.42 -10.52 19.41
N GLU A 538 -30.65 -11.03 19.31
CA GLU A 538 -31.76 -10.68 20.19
C GLU A 538 -31.87 -11.64 21.40
N HIS A 539 -31.00 -12.65 21.47
CA HIS A 539 -31.03 -13.67 22.50
C HIS A 539 -30.60 -13.13 23.87
N THR A 540 -31.28 -13.56 24.94
CA THR A 540 -31.05 -13.03 26.30
C THR A 540 -29.65 -13.32 26.86
N GLU A 541 -29.00 -14.37 26.37
CA GLU A 541 -27.63 -14.73 26.79
C GLU A 541 -26.53 -13.97 26.04
N ALA A 542 -26.82 -13.38 24.88
CA ALA A 542 -25.80 -12.80 24.01
C ALA A 542 -24.99 -11.70 24.72
N ASN A 543 -25.66 -10.82 25.45
CA ASN A 543 -25.00 -9.74 26.20
C ASN A 543 -24.07 -10.26 27.32
N SER A 544 -24.37 -11.42 27.91
CA SER A 544 -23.48 -12.06 28.89
C SER A 544 -22.23 -12.62 28.21
N ILE A 545 -22.37 -13.22 27.02
CA ILE A 545 -21.25 -13.77 26.27
C ILE A 545 -20.37 -12.65 25.69
N LEU A 546 -20.98 -11.56 25.25
CA LEU A 546 -20.27 -10.35 24.82
C LEU A 546 -19.44 -9.76 25.98
N ALA A 547 -19.94 -9.85 27.22
CA ALA A 547 -19.16 -9.49 28.40
C ALA A 547 -17.95 -10.41 28.60
N ASP A 548 -18.10 -11.73 28.43
CA ASP A 548 -16.98 -12.67 28.49
C ASP A 548 -15.91 -12.33 27.44
N ALA A 549 -16.32 -11.99 26.21
CA ALA A 549 -15.42 -11.55 25.15
C ALA A 549 -14.71 -10.22 25.49
N ALA A 550 -15.44 -9.25 26.05
CA ALA A 550 -14.87 -7.98 26.49
C ALA A 550 -13.78 -8.18 27.56
N TRP A 551 -14.03 -9.03 28.58
CA TRP A 551 -13.05 -9.34 29.62
C TRP A 551 -11.79 -10.00 29.06
N ARG A 552 -11.96 -10.87 28.06
CA ARG A 552 -10.87 -11.59 27.41
C ARG A 552 -9.86 -10.66 26.72
N THR A 553 -10.28 -9.46 26.29
CA THR A 553 -9.39 -8.42 25.77
C THR A 553 -8.23 -8.11 26.73
N PHE A 554 -8.50 -8.11 28.05
CA PHE A 554 -7.47 -7.87 29.07
C PHE A 554 -6.58 -9.08 29.30
N GLU A 555 -7.11 -10.30 29.14
CA GLU A 555 -6.38 -11.55 29.30
C GLU A 555 -5.34 -11.76 28.19
N THR A 556 -5.64 -11.29 26.98
CA THR A 556 -4.77 -11.48 25.80
C THR A 556 -3.83 -10.31 25.53
N LEU A 557 -3.85 -9.27 26.37
CA LEU A 557 -3.09 -8.04 26.16
C LEU A 557 -1.58 -8.24 26.04
N ASP A 558 -1.00 -9.16 26.81
CA ASP A 558 0.45 -9.39 26.78
C ASP A 558 0.88 -10.05 25.46
N ASN A 559 0.06 -10.94 24.88
CA ASN A 559 0.29 -11.49 23.54
C ASN A 559 0.23 -10.40 22.47
N VAL A 560 -0.78 -9.51 22.57
CA VAL A 560 -0.92 -8.37 21.65
C VAL A 560 0.30 -7.45 21.70
N LYS A 561 0.82 -7.15 22.90
CA LYS A 561 2.04 -6.36 23.08
C LYS A 561 3.27 -7.04 22.45
N GLU A 562 3.37 -8.36 22.56
CA GLU A 562 4.46 -9.13 21.95
C GLU A 562 4.42 -9.06 20.43
N ILE A 563 3.23 -9.30 19.84
CA ILE A 563 3.02 -9.21 18.38
C ILE A 563 3.33 -7.80 17.89
N GLN A 564 2.81 -6.75 18.53
CA GLN A 564 3.07 -5.37 18.10
C GLN A 564 4.55 -4.99 18.21
N LYS A 565 5.28 -5.47 19.23
CA LYS A 565 6.73 -5.26 19.35
C LYS A 565 7.50 -5.98 18.24
N LYS A 566 7.08 -7.19 17.89
CA LYS A 566 7.65 -7.96 16.78
C LYS A 566 7.47 -7.21 15.45
N VAL A 567 6.23 -6.83 15.12
CA VAL A 567 5.88 -6.04 13.93
C VAL A 567 6.70 -4.75 13.85
N LYS A 568 6.81 -4.01 14.95
CA LYS A 568 7.62 -2.77 15.01
C LYS A 568 9.11 -3.02 14.79
N LYS A 569 9.64 -4.15 15.25
CA LYS A 569 11.06 -4.51 15.09
C LYS A 569 11.36 -4.95 13.65
N GLU A 570 10.44 -5.69 13.04
CA GLU A 570 10.58 -6.23 11.69
C GLU A 570 10.30 -5.18 10.60
N GLY A 571 9.59 -4.09 10.93
CA GLY A 571 9.28 -3.04 9.97
C GLY A 571 8.14 -3.43 9.02
N PRO A 572 7.92 -2.66 7.94
CA PRO A 572 6.85 -2.91 6.99
C PRO A 572 7.17 -4.15 6.13
N THR A 573 6.59 -5.29 6.46
CA THR A 573 6.51 -6.48 5.61
C THR A 573 5.05 -6.74 5.25
N LEU A 574 4.77 -7.50 4.18
CA LEU A 574 3.39 -7.84 3.81
C LEU A 574 2.63 -8.51 4.97
N ASN A 575 3.28 -9.43 5.68
CA ASN A 575 2.72 -10.07 6.88
C ASN A 575 2.38 -9.03 7.96
N ASN A 576 3.26 -8.05 8.18
CA ASN A 576 3.06 -7.01 9.18
C ASN A 576 1.95 -6.02 8.77
N MET A 577 1.76 -5.77 7.48
CA MET A 577 0.70 -4.90 6.96
C MET A 577 -0.70 -5.48 7.18
N PHE A 578 -0.85 -6.81 7.09
CA PHE A 578 -2.13 -7.51 7.30
C PHE A 578 -2.28 -8.12 8.70
N THR A 579 -1.33 -7.88 9.61
CA THR A 579 -1.39 -8.46 10.96
C THR A 579 -2.55 -7.87 11.75
N VAL A 580 -3.52 -8.72 12.10
CA VAL A 580 -4.57 -8.39 13.05
C VAL A 580 -4.06 -8.66 14.47
N TYR A 581 -4.06 -7.63 15.31
CA TYR A 581 -3.64 -7.77 16.71
C TYR A 581 -4.72 -8.44 17.57
N THR A 582 -5.99 -8.07 17.38
CA THR A 582 -7.12 -8.67 18.08
C THR A 582 -8.48 -8.32 17.46
N HIS A 583 -9.41 -9.27 17.43
CA HIS A 583 -10.82 -9.08 17.09
C HIS A 583 -11.72 -8.82 18.32
N LEU A 584 -11.17 -8.78 19.54
CA LEU A 584 -11.95 -8.63 20.79
C LEU A 584 -12.26 -7.17 21.16
N ASN A 585 -11.57 -6.20 20.54
CA ASN A 585 -11.74 -4.78 20.88
C ASN A 585 -13.16 -4.27 20.61
N GLU A 586 -13.83 -4.77 19.58
CA GLU A 586 -15.22 -4.41 19.27
C GLU A 586 -16.18 -4.89 20.36
N ALA A 587 -15.96 -6.10 20.90
CA ALA A 587 -16.75 -6.61 22.01
C ALA A 587 -16.62 -5.73 23.27
N LEU A 588 -15.39 -5.27 23.58
CA LEU A 588 -15.16 -4.34 24.68
C LEU A 588 -15.89 -3.01 24.45
N GLN A 589 -15.79 -2.47 23.23
CA GLN A 589 -16.45 -1.23 22.85
C GLN A 589 -17.97 -1.31 23.03
N GLU A 590 -18.63 -2.30 22.43
CA GLU A 590 -20.08 -2.41 22.46
C GLU A 590 -20.57 -2.73 23.89
N ARG A 591 -19.81 -3.54 24.64
CA ARG A 591 -20.19 -3.88 26.00
C ARG A 591 -20.11 -2.69 26.96
N ILE A 592 -19.14 -1.79 26.79
CA ILE A 592 -19.03 -0.55 27.57
C ILE A 592 -20.25 0.35 27.36
N LEU A 593 -20.80 0.40 26.14
CA LEU A 593 -21.90 1.31 25.78
C LEU A 593 -23.28 0.90 26.32
N THR A 594 -23.41 -0.26 26.97
CA THR A 594 -24.68 -0.72 27.59
C THR A 594 -25.06 -0.01 28.89
N LEU A 595 -24.13 0.74 29.51
CA LEU A 595 -24.36 1.60 30.69
C LEU A 595 -24.80 0.88 31.98
N ASP A 596 -24.47 -0.40 32.14
CA ASP A 596 -24.81 -1.18 33.33
C ASP A 596 -23.62 -1.38 34.30
N GLU A 597 -23.82 -2.16 35.37
CA GLU A 597 -22.77 -2.41 36.37
C GLU A 597 -21.52 -3.06 35.75
N VAL A 598 -21.69 -3.94 34.77
CA VAL A 598 -20.57 -4.60 34.09
C VAL A 598 -19.82 -3.60 33.22
N SER A 599 -20.49 -2.64 32.58
CA SER A 599 -19.82 -1.52 31.90
C SER A 599 -18.89 -0.78 32.85
N VAL A 600 -19.35 -0.47 34.07
CA VAL A 600 -18.53 0.19 35.10
C VAL A 600 -17.35 -0.68 35.51
N GLN A 601 -17.52 -1.99 35.66
CA GLN A 601 -16.42 -2.91 35.99
C GLN A 601 -15.38 -2.99 34.87
N LEU A 602 -15.80 -3.04 33.61
CA LEU A 602 -14.91 -3.05 32.43
C LEU A 602 -14.13 -1.74 32.32
N ILE A 603 -14.79 -0.59 32.54
CA ILE A 603 -14.13 0.74 32.58
C ILE A 603 -13.08 0.79 33.69
N ASN A 604 -13.44 0.35 34.89
CA ASN A 604 -12.49 0.26 36.01
C ASN A 604 -11.27 -0.58 35.64
N LYS A 605 -11.48 -1.74 35.00
CA LYS A 605 -10.40 -2.59 34.52
C LYS A 605 -9.56 -1.90 33.45
N LEU A 606 -10.18 -1.30 32.44
CA LEU A 606 -9.51 -0.57 31.37
C LEU A 606 -8.59 0.52 31.92
N PHE A 607 -9.07 1.30 32.89
CA PHE A 607 -8.29 2.38 33.49
C PHE A 607 -7.10 1.91 34.35
N THR A 608 -7.06 0.64 34.76
CA THR A 608 -5.82 0.07 35.34
C THR A 608 -4.67 0.00 34.33
N TYR A 609 -4.97 0.06 33.03
CA TYR A 609 -4.02 0.04 31.91
C TYR A 609 -3.83 1.43 31.26
N LYS A 610 -3.96 2.52 32.02
CA LYS A 610 -3.87 3.90 31.50
C LYS A 610 -2.60 4.26 30.70
N ASP A 611 -1.49 3.58 30.93
CA ASP A 611 -0.24 3.77 30.20
C ASP A 611 -0.14 2.89 28.92
N HIS A 612 -1.22 2.18 28.61
CA HIS A 612 -1.35 1.22 27.51
C HIS A 612 -2.65 1.40 26.71
N PHE A 613 -3.29 2.57 26.79
CA PHE A 613 -4.55 2.85 26.09
C PHE A 613 -4.50 2.66 24.57
N GLY A 614 -3.32 2.78 23.94
CA GLY A 614 -3.15 2.55 22.51
C GLY A 614 -3.52 1.14 22.02
N PHE A 615 -3.65 0.15 22.91
CA PHE A 615 -4.04 -1.22 22.54
C PHE A 615 -5.56 -1.46 22.46
N PHE A 616 -6.37 -0.54 22.97
CA PHE A 616 -7.82 -0.72 23.14
C PHE A 616 -8.67 0.06 22.13
N GLY A 617 -8.03 0.67 21.12
CA GLY A 617 -8.72 1.46 20.09
C GLY A 617 -9.61 2.55 20.67
N ILE A 618 -10.85 2.65 20.18
CA ILE A 618 -11.84 3.65 20.62
C ILE A 618 -12.60 3.28 21.89
N SER A 619 -12.38 2.09 22.46
CA SER A 619 -13.01 1.68 23.73
C SER A 619 -12.69 2.65 24.87
N VAL A 620 -11.53 3.31 24.80
CA VAL A 620 -11.09 4.34 25.76
C VAL A 620 -11.98 5.58 25.68
N GLY A 621 -12.27 6.09 24.50
CA GLY A 621 -13.19 7.21 24.28
C GLY A 621 -14.61 6.87 24.72
N ASN A 622 -15.09 5.67 24.41
CA ASN A 622 -16.38 5.17 24.90
C ASN A 622 -16.43 5.15 26.44
N ALA A 623 -15.38 4.65 27.09
CA ALA A 623 -15.28 4.67 28.55
C ALA A 623 -15.36 6.09 29.13
N PHE A 624 -14.67 7.07 28.53
CA PHE A 624 -14.77 8.48 28.95
C PHE A 624 -16.19 9.03 28.80
N SER A 625 -16.85 8.74 27.67
CA SER A 625 -18.23 9.18 27.42
C SER A 625 -19.21 8.58 28.43
N VAL A 626 -19.04 7.29 28.77
CA VAL A 626 -19.87 6.59 29.77
C VAL A 626 -19.62 7.12 31.18
N CYS A 627 -18.36 7.35 31.59
CA CYS A 627 -18.03 7.99 32.87
C CYS A 627 -18.76 9.33 33.03
N ALA A 628 -18.74 10.16 31.98
CA ALA A 628 -19.44 11.44 31.99
C ALA A 628 -20.96 11.27 31.98
N HIS A 629 -21.50 10.26 31.29
CA HIS A 629 -22.93 9.96 31.28
C HIS A 629 -23.43 9.56 32.68
N LEU A 630 -22.72 8.66 33.36
CA LEU A 630 -23.06 8.10 34.68
C LEU A 630 -22.55 8.93 35.87
N ASP A 631 -21.83 10.03 35.64
CA ASP A 631 -21.23 10.91 36.67
C ASP A 631 -20.24 10.19 37.62
N LEU A 632 -19.36 9.35 37.05
CA LEU A 632 -18.33 8.57 37.79
C LEU A 632 -17.10 9.43 38.16
N LYS A 633 -17.25 10.30 39.17
CA LYS A 633 -16.27 11.33 39.56
C LYS A 633 -14.89 10.80 39.97
N GLU A 634 -14.80 9.55 40.41
CA GLU A 634 -13.54 8.88 40.73
C GLU A 634 -12.57 8.80 39.55
N HIS A 635 -13.06 8.93 38.31
CA HIS A 635 -12.26 8.84 37.09
C HIS A 635 -11.90 10.18 36.46
N THR A 636 -12.40 11.30 36.99
CA THR A 636 -12.20 12.64 36.41
C THR A 636 -10.73 12.97 36.17
N GLU A 637 -9.84 12.65 37.12
CA GLU A 637 -8.41 12.96 36.97
C GLU A 637 -7.74 12.12 35.88
N ILE A 638 -8.15 10.86 35.67
CA ILE A 638 -7.63 10.02 34.58
C ILE A 638 -8.01 10.60 33.22
N ILE A 639 -9.26 11.08 33.08
CA ILE A 639 -9.76 11.72 31.86
C ILE A 639 -9.00 13.02 31.61
N ALA A 640 -8.85 13.86 32.64
CA ALA A 640 -8.09 15.10 32.55
C ALA A 640 -6.64 14.82 32.12
N ASP A 641 -5.95 13.90 32.79
CA ASP A 641 -4.56 13.53 32.48
C ASP A 641 -4.39 13.00 31.05
N TYR A 642 -5.39 12.31 30.49
CA TYR A 642 -5.34 11.87 29.09
C TYR A 642 -5.30 13.07 28.14
N VAL A 643 -6.15 14.08 28.37
CA VAL A 643 -6.16 15.33 27.60
C VAL A 643 -4.87 16.14 27.81
N ARG A 644 -4.34 16.19 29.04
CA ARG A 644 -3.06 16.85 29.31
C ARG A 644 -1.89 16.20 28.57
N LYS A 645 -1.87 14.86 28.52
CA LYS A 645 -0.84 14.10 27.78
C LYS A 645 -0.95 14.35 26.28
N SER A 646 -2.16 14.49 25.71
CA SER A 646 -2.31 14.76 24.27
C SER A 646 -1.72 16.11 23.86
N PHE A 647 -1.75 17.13 24.74
CA PHE A 647 -1.10 18.42 24.50
C PHE A 647 0.43 18.32 24.36
N GLN A 648 1.04 17.23 24.84
CA GLN A 648 2.48 16.98 24.73
C GLN A 648 2.87 16.22 23.46
N ALA A 649 1.91 15.83 22.61
CA ALA A 649 2.19 15.13 21.37
C ALA A 649 3.03 16.00 20.43
N LYS A 650 4.18 15.47 19.98
CA LYS A 650 5.06 16.10 19.01
C LYS A 650 5.05 15.30 17.72
N GLY A 651 5.05 16.00 16.59
CA GLY A 651 5.06 15.40 15.26
C GLY A 651 6.38 15.62 14.52
N SER A 652 6.64 14.76 13.54
CA SER A 652 7.62 14.94 12.46
C SER A 652 7.02 15.68 11.26
N LYS A 653 7.81 15.90 10.19
CA LYS A 653 7.46 16.76 9.02
C LYS A 653 6.18 16.37 8.25
N ARG A 654 5.50 15.25 8.57
CA ARG A 654 4.25 14.79 7.93
C ARG A 654 3.23 14.14 8.89
N ASP A 655 3.25 14.48 10.17
CA ASP A 655 2.42 13.79 11.16
C ASP A 655 1.00 14.39 11.30
N TYR A 656 0.01 13.51 11.38
CA TYR A 656 -1.38 13.77 11.79
C TYR A 656 -1.79 12.74 12.85
N LEU A 657 -2.88 12.96 13.57
CA LEU A 657 -3.36 12.00 14.56
C LEU A 657 -4.18 10.88 13.93
N ASP A 658 -3.98 9.65 14.40
CA ASP A 658 -4.81 8.51 14.03
C ASP A 658 -6.27 8.71 14.50
N LEU A 659 -7.23 8.14 13.76
CA LEU A 659 -8.67 8.19 14.07
C LEU A 659 -8.97 7.84 15.55
N ASN A 660 -8.34 6.77 16.05
CA ASN A 660 -8.56 6.31 17.43
C ASN A 660 -8.20 7.39 18.46
N LEU A 661 -7.10 8.13 18.23
CA LEU A 661 -6.68 9.21 19.11
C LEU A 661 -7.66 10.39 19.02
N ILE A 662 -8.08 10.76 17.82
CA ILE A 662 -9.04 11.85 17.60
C ILE A 662 -10.37 11.58 18.33
N ILE A 663 -10.92 10.38 18.20
CA ILE A 663 -12.14 9.97 18.91
C ILE A 663 -11.93 10.00 20.42
N ASN A 664 -10.85 9.37 20.91
CA ASN A 664 -10.57 9.27 22.34
C ASN A 664 -10.34 10.63 23.00
N ILE A 665 -9.57 11.53 22.38
CA ILE A 665 -9.29 12.88 22.91
C ILE A 665 -10.57 13.72 22.86
N SER A 666 -11.38 13.62 21.80
CA SER A 666 -12.65 14.34 21.69
C SER A 666 -13.64 13.92 22.79
N GLU A 667 -13.81 12.60 23.01
CA GLU A 667 -14.67 12.11 24.10
C GLU A 667 -14.11 12.47 25.48
N ALA A 668 -12.78 12.44 25.66
CA ALA A 668 -12.15 12.86 26.91
C ALA A 668 -12.39 14.35 27.21
N ALA A 669 -12.23 15.23 26.20
CA ALA A 669 -12.47 16.67 26.35
C ALA A 669 -13.93 16.98 26.68
N LEU A 670 -14.88 16.33 25.99
CA LEU A 670 -16.32 16.43 26.29
C LEU A 670 -16.66 15.90 27.69
N ALA A 671 -16.07 14.78 28.09
CA ALA A 671 -16.27 14.17 29.39
C ALA A 671 -15.75 15.07 30.52
N TRP A 672 -14.51 15.56 30.39
CA TRP A 672 -13.89 16.45 31.37
C TRP A 672 -14.65 17.77 31.49
N ALA A 673 -15.07 18.37 30.37
CA ALA A 673 -15.92 19.55 30.35
C ALA A 673 -17.23 19.35 31.11
N LYS A 674 -17.85 18.16 31.05
CA LYS A 674 -19.07 17.86 31.81
C LYS A 674 -18.79 17.65 33.31
N MET A 675 -17.72 16.94 33.65
CA MET A 675 -17.44 16.47 35.01
C MET A 675 -16.74 17.51 35.88
N GLU A 676 -15.87 18.34 35.31
CA GLU A 676 -15.12 19.40 36.02
C GLU A 676 -15.05 20.71 35.20
N PRO A 677 -16.19 21.42 35.03
CA PRO A 677 -16.34 22.49 34.05
C PRO A 677 -15.31 23.63 34.16
N GLU A 678 -15.07 24.14 35.36
CA GLU A 678 -14.22 25.33 35.58
C GLU A 678 -12.76 25.05 35.21
N LYS A 679 -12.22 23.91 35.66
CA LYS A 679 -10.83 23.51 35.40
C LYS A 679 -10.64 23.14 33.93
N ALA A 680 -11.57 22.36 33.37
CA ALA A 680 -11.57 22.01 31.96
C ALA A 680 -11.62 23.26 31.08
N LYS A 681 -12.47 24.25 31.39
CA LYS A 681 -12.56 25.51 30.63
C LYS A 681 -11.22 26.24 30.58
N GLN A 682 -10.55 26.36 31.74
CA GLN A 682 -9.27 27.04 31.84
C GLN A 682 -8.16 26.32 31.05
N GLU A 683 -7.97 25.02 31.28
CA GLU A 683 -6.88 24.26 30.67
C GLU A 683 -7.12 23.99 29.17
N LEU A 684 -8.34 23.63 28.75
CA LEU A 684 -8.65 23.42 27.33
C LEU A 684 -8.48 24.71 26.52
N HIS A 685 -8.83 25.87 27.10
CA HIS A 685 -8.62 27.17 26.46
C HIS A 685 -7.12 27.42 26.26
N GLU A 686 -6.32 27.20 27.30
CA GLU A 686 -4.86 27.30 27.20
C GLU A 686 -4.31 26.39 26.10
N TYR A 687 -4.74 25.13 26.04
CA TYR A 687 -4.27 24.16 25.04
C TYR A 687 -4.68 24.54 23.63
N PHE A 688 -5.92 25.00 23.43
CA PHE A 688 -6.44 25.42 22.13
C PHE A 688 -5.63 26.57 21.51
N PHE A 689 -5.17 27.53 22.33
CA PHE A 689 -4.41 28.69 21.85
C PHE A 689 -2.89 28.45 21.75
N LYS A 690 -2.32 27.57 22.58
CA LYS A 690 -0.86 27.35 22.60
C LYS A 690 -0.35 26.24 21.70
N ILE A 691 -1.21 25.31 21.26
CA ILE A 691 -0.75 24.10 20.57
C ILE A 691 -0.09 24.39 19.22
N ASP A 692 -0.48 25.46 18.54
CA ASP A 692 0.12 25.91 17.27
C ASP A 692 1.62 26.28 17.44
N GLU A 693 2.07 26.61 18.66
CA GLU A 693 3.47 26.95 18.96
C GLU A 693 4.35 25.70 19.22
N THR A 694 3.73 24.58 19.57
CA THR A 694 4.43 23.42 20.16
C THR A 694 4.35 22.13 19.34
N ALA A 695 3.41 22.05 18.41
CA ALA A 695 3.17 20.86 17.59
C ALA A 695 3.30 21.17 16.08
N PHE A 696 3.50 20.12 15.29
CA PHE A 696 3.42 20.22 13.84
C PHE A 696 1.99 20.63 13.42
N PRO A 697 1.80 21.45 12.36
CA PRO A 697 0.48 21.97 11.98
C PRO A 697 -0.62 20.93 11.86
N GLY A 698 -0.32 19.75 11.28
CA GLY A 698 -1.26 18.63 11.15
C GLY A 698 -1.77 18.08 12.48
N ILE A 699 -0.87 17.84 13.44
CA ILE A 699 -1.25 17.43 14.80
C ILE A 699 -1.97 18.56 15.54
N ALA A 700 -1.49 19.80 15.39
CA ALA A 700 -2.03 20.95 16.11
C ALA A 700 -3.52 21.17 15.79
N ILE A 701 -3.88 21.13 14.50
CA ILE A 701 -5.29 21.29 14.08
C ILE A 701 -6.17 20.11 14.52
N ASP A 702 -5.66 18.87 14.53
CA ASP A 702 -6.40 17.71 15.04
C ASP A 702 -6.69 17.85 16.54
N LEU A 703 -5.68 18.26 17.32
CA LEU A 703 -5.83 18.49 18.76
C LEU A 703 -6.79 19.64 19.04
N LYS A 704 -6.72 20.75 18.30
CA LYS A 704 -7.67 21.87 18.42
C LYS A 704 -9.10 21.42 18.13
N ALA A 705 -9.30 20.60 17.11
CA ALA A 705 -10.61 20.03 16.78
C ALA A 705 -11.16 19.13 17.90
N CYS A 706 -10.29 18.40 18.61
CA CYS A 706 -10.70 17.62 19.78
C CYS A 706 -11.05 18.53 20.97
N TYR A 707 -10.23 19.53 21.28
CA TYR A 707 -10.43 20.43 22.42
C TYR A 707 -11.64 21.35 22.26
N VAL A 708 -11.89 21.84 21.03
CA VAL A 708 -12.99 22.77 20.75
C VAL A 708 -14.35 22.15 21.04
N ALA A 709 -14.50 20.82 20.92
CA ALA A 709 -15.73 20.13 21.27
C ALA A 709 -16.09 20.30 22.76
N GLY A 710 -15.10 20.16 23.66
CA GLY A 710 -15.27 20.43 25.09
C GLY A 710 -15.49 21.91 25.40
N LEU A 711 -14.76 22.80 24.73
CA LEU A 711 -14.92 24.25 24.89
C LEU A 711 -16.29 24.75 24.46
N LEU A 712 -16.83 24.27 23.34
CA LEU A 712 -18.17 24.59 22.86
C LEU A 712 -19.28 24.01 23.73
N LEU A 713 -18.99 22.96 24.52
CA LEU A 713 -19.91 22.48 25.55
C LEU A 713 -20.00 23.47 26.73
N LEU A 714 -18.88 24.11 27.07
CA LEU A 714 -18.73 25.03 28.20
C LEU A 714 -19.07 26.49 27.87
N ASP A 715 -18.88 26.87 26.61
CA ASP A 715 -19.04 28.24 26.10
C ASP A 715 -19.59 28.20 24.66
N PRO A 716 -20.86 27.83 24.48
CA PRO A 716 -21.45 27.51 23.17
C PRO A 716 -21.58 28.71 22.24
N ASP A 717 -21.59 29.94 22.78
CA ASP A 717 -21.78 31.18 22.02
C ASP A 717 -20.44 31.88 21.68
N ASN A 718 -19.30 31.26 22.00
CA ASN A 718 -17.99 31.84 21.75
C ASN A 718 -17.70 31.92 20.23
N SER A 719 -17.47 33.12 19.72
CA SER A 719 -17.28 33.37 18.29
C SER A 719 -16.07 32.65 17.70
N ASP A 720 -14.98 32.55 18.44
CA ASP A 720 -13.72 32.00 17.95
C ASP A 720 -13.83 30.48 17.82
N TYR A 721 -14.46 29.83 18.81
CA TYR A 721 -14.70 28.38 18.77
C TYR A 721 -15.71 28.00 17.69
N LEU A 722 -16.78 28.79 17.54
CA LEU A 722 -17.79 28.57 16.50
C LEU A 722 -17.21 28.75 15.10
N ALA A 723 -16.36 29.77 14.89
CA ALA A 723 -15.68 30.00 13.62
C ALA A 723 -14.70 28.86 13.29
N PHE A 724 -13.96 28.36 14.29
CA PHE A 724 -13.08 27.21 14.12
C PHE A 724 -13.87 25.93 13.82
N ALA A 725 -14.99 25.68 14.52
CA ALA A 725 -15.85 24.53 14.24
C ALA A 725 -16.44 24.57 12.82
N GLU A 726 -16.85 25.74 12.35
CA GLU A 726 -17.31 25.95 10.97
C GLU A 726 -16.21 25.63 9.95
N ARG A 727 -14.97 26.06 10.21
CA ARG A 727 -13.79 25.73 9.40
C ARG A 727 -13.54 24.23 9.32
N ILE A 728 -13.57 23.54 10.45
CA ILE A 728 -13.33 22.09 10.49
C ILE A 728 -14.46 21.31 9.80
N LEU A 729 -15.73 21.63 10.09
CA LEU A 729 -16.88 20.97 9.45
C LEU A 729 -17.00 21.29 7.95
N GLY A 730 -16.54 22.47 7.54
CA GLY A 730 -16.50 22.90 6.15
C GLY A 730 -15.37 22.25 5.35
N ASN A 731 -14.38 21.63 6.01
CA ASN A 731 -13.36 20.86 5.33
C ASN A 731 -14.02 19.62 4.72
N LYS A 732 -14.01 19.58 3.38
CA LYS A 732 -14.60 18.50 2.58
C LYS A 732 -13.58 17.42 2.22
N GLY A 733 -12.37 17.45 2.77
CA GLY A 733 -11.40 16.37 2.62
C GLY A 733 -11.75 15.19 3.52
N ASP A 734 -11.04 14.08 3.31
CA ASP A 734 -11.08 12.91 4.19
C ASP A 734 -10.36 13.16 5.51
N GLN A 735 -10.94 14.04 6.31
CA GLN A 735 -10.40 14.52 7.57
C GLN A 735 -11.31 14.09 8.72
N VAL A 736 -10.88 13.08 9.46
CA VAL A 736 -11.66 12.47 10.56
C VAL A 736 -11.79 13.36 11.81
N ARG A 737 -11.05 14.49 11.86
CA ARG A 737 -11.08 15.49 12.96
C ARG A 737 -12.44 16.15 13.19
N VAL A 738 -13.40 15.99 12.28
CA VAL A 738 -14.77 16.49 12.44
C VAL A 738 -15.55 15.78 13.55
N TYR A 739 -15.13 14.58 13.97
CA TYR A 739 -15.83 13.72 14.92
C TYR A 739 -16.32 14.47 16.18
N GLY A 740 -15.41 15.12 16.91
CA GLY A 740 -15.75 15.76 18.19
C GLY A 740 -16.79 16.88 18.04
N ILE A 741 -16.73 17.64 16.95
CA ILE A 741 -17.67 18.73 16.68
C ILE A 741 -19.06 18.17 16.30
N ILE A 742 -19.13 17.13 15.46
CA ILE A 742 -20.40 16.44 15.15
C ILE A 742 -21.02 15.90 16.44
N ARG A 743 -20.18 15.34 17.32
CA ARG A 743 -20.59 14.84 18.64
C ARG A 743 -21.20 15.94 19.50
N TRP A 744 -20.58 17.12 19.54
CA TRP A 744 -21.10 18.29 20.23
C TRP A 744 -22.42 18.79 19.62
N ILE A 745 -22.52 18.87 18.28
CA ILE A 745 -23.76 19.22 17.57
C ILE A 745 -24.91 18.33 18.03
N ARG A 746 -24.69 17.00 18.06
CA ARG A 746 -25.69 16.04 18.52
C ARG A 746 -26.08 16.27 19.97
N LYS A 747 -25.10 16.43 20.87
CA LYS A 747 -25.34 16.58 22.32
C LYS A 747 -26.14 17.85 22.65
N LEU A 748 -25.87 18.97 21.97
CA LEU A 748 -26.55 20.26 22.23
C LEU A 748 -27.65 20.61 21.23
N LYS A 749 -27.90 19.77 20.21
CA LYS A 749 -28.90 19.99 19.15
C LYS A 749 -28.70 21.29 18.38
N ILE A 750 -27.45 21.55 17.98
CA ILE A 750 -27.04 22.81 17.32
C ILE A 750 -27.52 22.85 15.86
N GLN A 751 -28.53 23.67 15.57
CA GLN A 751 -29.12 23.76 14.22
C GLN A 751 -28.23 24.48 13.20
N LYS A 752 -27.35 25.40 13.64
CA LYS A 752 -26.51 26.22 12.75
C LYS A 752 -25.72 25.39 11.74
N PHE A 753 -25.25 24.21 12.14
CA PHE A 753 -24.35 23.38 11.35
C PHE A 753 -25.04 22.20 10.65
N LYS A 754 -26.38 22.14 10.64
CA LYS A 754 -27.13 21.02 10.07
C LYS A 754 -26.67 20.67 8.64
N ASP A 755 -26.53 21.67 7.78
CA ASP A 755 -26.23 21.45 6.36
C ASP A 755 -24.80 20.95 6.12
N HIS A 756 -23.88 21.18 7.06
CA HIS A 756 -22.53 20.59 6.99
C HIS A 756 -22.57 19.07 7.18
N LEU A 757 -23.51 18.55 7.98
CA LEU A 757 -23.63 17.10 8.21
C LEU A 757 -23.92 16.35 6.92
N TRP A 758 -24.65 16.97 5.98
CA TRP A 758 -24.99 16.35 4.70
C TRP A 758 -23.76 15.86 3.94
N TYR A 759 -22.67 16.64 3.98
CA TYR A 759 -21.43 16.27 3.34
C TYR A 759 -20.80 15.03 3.98
N HIS A 760 -20.73 15.02 5.31
CA HIS A 760 -20.11 13.93 6.09
C HIS A 760 -20.96 12.65 6.13
N ILE A 761 -22.21 12.69 5.67
CA ILE A 761 -23.08 11.52 5.48
C ILE A 761 -22.81 10.82 4.14
N TYR A 762 -22.36 11.56 3.11
CA TYR A 762 -22.18 11.03 1.73
C TYR A 762 -20.77 11.27 1.18
N ALA A 763 -19.78 11.37 2.08
CA ALA A 763 -18.39 11.44 1.70
C ALA A 763 -17.92 10.02 1.28
N ASP A 764 -18.02 9.75 -0.02
CA ASP A 764 -17.63 8.52 -0.74
C ASP A 764 -18.05 7.17 -0.11
N PRO A 765 -19.07 6.49 -0.65
CA PRO A 765 -19.62 5.26 -0.05
C PRO A 765 -18.77 3.99 -0.21
N ASP A 766 -17.62 4.03 -0.91
CA ASP A 766 -16.83 2.82 -1.23
C ASP A 766 -15.31 3.11 -1.30
N PRO A 767 -14.67 3.53 -0.19
CA PRO A 767 -13.23 3.82 -0.18
C PRO A 767 -12.43 2.53 -0.39
N MET A 768 -11.53 2.50 -1.38
CA MET A 768 -10.76 1.30 -1.72
C MET A 768 -9.88 0.75 -0.58
N VAL A 769 -9.51 1.57 0.42
CA VAL A 769 -8.51 1.17 1.45
C VAL A 769 -8.74 1.79 2.85
N ASP A 770 -9.74 2.66 3.08
CA ASP A 770 -9.88 3.39 4.35
C ASP A 770 -11.31 3.36 4.95
N TYR A 771 -11.48 2.58 6.02
CA TYR A 771 -12.75 2.45 6.75
C TYR A 771 -13.05 3.61 7.71
N SER A 772 -12.17 4.61 7.85
CA SER A 772 -12.32 5.69 8.85
C SER A 772 -13.56 6.56 8.63
N TRP A 773 -14.04 6.67 7.39
CA TRP A 773 -15.29 7.34 7.05
C TRP A 773 -16.52 6.74 7.74
N SER A 774 -16.55 5.42 7.95
CA SER A 774 -17.72 4.74 8.54
C SER A 774 -18.09 5.30 9.92
N TYR A 775 -17.10 5.63 10.76
CA TYR A 775 -17.35 6.21 12.08
C TYR A 775 -17.88 7.64 12.02
N ILE A 776 -17.35 8.45 11.10
CA ILE A 776 -17.79 9.82 10.89
C ILE A 776 -19.20 9.85 10.32
N GLU A 777 -19.47 9.02 9.31
CA GLU A 777 -20.79 8.87 8.70
C GLU A 777 -21.84 8.46 9.74
N VAL A 778 -21.56 7.41 10.52
CA VAL A 778 -22.49 6.92 11.55
C VAL A 778 -22.81 8.02 12.55
N GLU A 779 -21.81 8.79 12.99
CA GLU A 779 -22.04 9.88 13.93
C GLU A 779 -22.74 11.09 13.28
N ALA A 780 -22.44 11.41 12.02
CA ALA A 780 -23.13 12.44 11.25
C ALA A 780 -24.62 12.11 11.03
N ARG A 781 -24.95 10.85 10.70
CA ARG A 781 -26.34 10.37 10.60
C ARG A 781 -27.06 10.45 11.94
N ARG A 782 -26.41 10.02 13.04
CA ARG A 782 -26.97 10.14 14.40
C ARG A 782 -27.23 11.60 14.78
N ALA A 783 -26.32 12.52 14.43
CA ALA A 783 -26.51 13.94 14.63
C ALA A 783 -27.68 14.48 13.78
N TRP A 784 -27.76 14.09 12.50
CA TRP A 784 -28.85 14.45 11.61
C TRP A 784 -30.21 14.03 12.18
N ILE A 785 -30.39 12.74 12.51
CA ILE A 785 -31.61 12.20 13.11
C ILE A 785 -32.00 12.98 14.38
N THR A 786 -31.02 13.34 15.20
CA THR A 786 -31.26 14.12 16.43
C THR A 786 -31.75 15.55 16.13
N LEU A 787 -31.30 16.16 15.04
CA LEU A 787 -31.67 17.52 14.64
C LEU A 787 -32.97 17.59 13.83
N THR A 788 -33.26 16.59 13.00
CA THR A 788 -34.38 16.59 12.05
C THR A 788 -35.55 15.71 12.51
N GLY A 789 -35.29 14.67 13.30
CA GLY A 789 -36.25 13.62 13.62
C GLY A 789 -36.48 12.60 12.50
N GLU A 790 -35.71 12.69 11.40
CA GLU A 790 -35.83 11.85 10.21
C GLU A 790 -34.47 11.25 9.86
N ASP A 791 -34.48 10.02 9.34
CA ASP A 791 -33.28 9.40 8.78
C ASP A 791 -32.80 10.17 7.55
N ALA A 792 -31.49 10.39 7.44
CA ALA A 792 -30.92 10.85 6.19
C ALA A 792 -31.12 9.74 5.12
N PRO A 793 -31.46 10.08 3.87
CA PRO A 793 -31.63 9.08 2.82
C PRO A 793 -30.49 8.07 2.74
N GLU A 794 -30.80 6.81 2.48
CA GLU A 794 -29.77 5.83 2.13
C GLU A 794 -29.16 6.17 0.78
N PHE A 795 -27.89 5.80 0.59
CA PHE A 795 -27.24 6.02 -0.70
C PHE A 795 -27.83 5.08 -1.76
N ASP A 796 -28.38 5.64 -2.84
CA ASP A 796 -28.92 4.87 -3.96
C ASP A 796 -27.81 4.39 -4.89
N SER A 797 -27.43 3.12 -4.75
CA SER A 797 -26.36 2.51 -5.54
C SER A 797 -26.76 2.08 -6.97
N SER A 798 -28.02 2.26 -7.38
CA SER A 798 -28.55 1.75 -8.65
C SER A 798 -27.87 2.33 -9.90
N ASP A 799 -27.38 3.56 -9.82
CA ASP A 799 -26.56 4.22 -10.85
C ASP A 799 -25.46 5.07 -10.22
N LYS A 800 -24.75 4.52 -9.22
CA LYS A 800 -23.76 5.28 -8.41
C LYS A 800 -22.71 6.02 -9.23
N TYR A 801 -22.37 5.50 -10.40
CA TYR A 801 -21.36 6.03 -11.32
C TYR A 801 -21.95 6.97 -12.40
N ALA A 802 -23.21 7.38 -12.29
CA ALA A 802 -23.92 8.21 -13.28
C ALA A 802 -23.85 7.66 -14.72
N SER A 803 -23.74 6.33 -14.86
CA SER A 803 -23.55 5.66 -16.15
C SER A 803 -24.81 5.70 -16.99
N ALA A 804 -26.00 5.59 -16.39
CA ALA A 804 -27.25 5.75 -17.12
C ALA A 804 -27.48 7.23 -17.50
N LEU A 805 -27.13 8.18 -16.61
CA LEU A 805 -27.22 9.62 -16.91
C LEU A 805 -26.34 10.05 -18.09
N SER A 806 -25.16 9.45 -18.26
CA SER A 806 -24.28 9.75 -19.39
C SER A 806 -24.94 9.54 -20.76
N LYS A 807 -25.93 8.62 -20.85
CA LYS A 807 -26.72 8.36 -22.06
C LYS A 807 -27.75 9.47 -22.34
N ASN A 808 -28.13 10.23 -21.32
CA ASN A 808 -28.97 11.43 -21.40
C ASN A 808 -28.32 12.61 -20.67
N LYS A 809 -27.24 13.12 -21.28
CA LYS A 809 -26.35 14.15 -20.72
C LYS A 809 -27.02 15.42 -20.17
N ALA A 810 -28.25 15.73 -20.57
CA ALA A 810 -29.00 16.88 -20.05
C ALA A 810 -29.28 16.80 -18.53
N LEU A 811 -29.22 15.60 -17.96
CA LEU A 811 -29.45 15.36 -16.52
C LEU A 811 -28.17 15.44 -15.68
N LEU A 812 -26.99 15.45 -16.31
CA LEU A 812 -25.70 15.47 -15.61
C LEU A 812 -25.49 16.70 -14.71
N PRO A 813 -25.91 17.94 -15.07
CA PRO A 813 -25.70 19.08 -14.19
C PRO A 813 -26.44 18.95 -12.86
N GLU A 814 -27.71 18.55 -12.89
CA GLU A 814 -28.52 18.41 -11.68
C GLU A 814 -27.99 17.31 -10.76
N ALA A 815 -27.38 16.26 -11.32
CA ALA A 815 -26.76 15.18 -10.55
C ALA A 815 -25.62 15.64 -9.63
N ILE A 816 -24.98 16.79 -9.88
CA ILE A 816 -23.98 17.38 -8.97
C ILE A 816 -24.60 17.70 -7.59
N LEU A 817 -25.90 17.97 -7.54
CA LEU A 817 -26.62 18.34 -6.32
C LEU A 817 -27.17 17.13 -5.54
N HIS A 818 -26.95 15.90 -6.05
CA HIS A 818 -27.54 14.68 -5.52
C HIS A 818 -26.48 13.66 -5.05
N PRO A 819 -25.64 14.00 -4.06
CA PRO A 819 -24.63 13.09 -3.54
C PRO A 819 -25.22 11.86 -2.84
N GLU A 820 -26.50 11.89 -2.45
CA GLU A 820 -27.24 10.73 -1.94
C GLU A 820 -27.52 9.67 -3.01
N LYS A 821 -27.27 9.97 -4.29
CA LYS A 821 -27.58 9.10 -5.42
C LYS A 821 -26.40 8.86 -6.35
N TYR A 822 -25.50 9.83 -6.48
CA TYR A 822 -24.38 9.76 -7.41
C TYR A 822 -23.07 10.07 -6.70
N SER A 823 -22.02 9.32 -7.04
CA SER A 823 -20.65 9.70 -6.70
C SER A 823 -20.29 10.98 -7.47
N THR A 824 -20.04 12.06 -6.73
CA THR A 824 -19.75 13.39 -7.29
C THR A 824 -18.56 13.37 -8.26
N GLN A 825 -17.51 12.62 -7.93
CA GLN A 825 -16.36 12.39 -8.82
C GLN A 825 -16.81 11.89 -10.20
N HIS A 826 -17.64 10.84 -10.23
CA HIS A 826 -18.09 10.22 -11.46
C HIS A 826 -19.05 11.11 -12.25
N VAL A 827 -19.86 11.94 -11.58
CA VAL A 827 -20.69 12.94 -12.28
C VAL A 827 -19.81 13.91 -13.06
N PHE A 828 -18.77 14.48 -12.43
CA PHE A 828 -17.84 15.38 -13.09
C PHE A 828 -17.02 14.68 -14.18
N GLU A 829 -16.56 13.45 -13.93
CA GLU A 829 -15.88 12.63 -14.93
C GLU A 829 -16.77 12.43 -16.17
N LYS A 830 -18.05 12.07 -16.01
CA LYS A 830 -18.96 11.88 -17.15
C LYS A 830 -19.27 13.20 -17.88
N ILE A 831 -19.34 14.33 -17.19
CA ILE A 831 -19.44 15.66 -17.84
C ILE A 831 -18.21 15.92 -18.72
N ARG A 832 -17.01 15.62 -18.21
CA ARG A 832 -15.73 15.75 -18.91
C ARG A 832 -15.66 14.82 -20.13
N GLU A 833 -15.89 13.52 -19.95
CA GLU A 833 -15.81 12.50 -21.00
C GLU A 833 -16.79 12.76 -22.15
N THR A 834 -18.03 13.15 -21.81
CA THR A 834 -19.05 13.49 -22.81
C THR A 834 -18.86 14.87 -23.42
N LYS A 835 -17.89 15.66 -22.91
CA LYS A 835 -17.63 17.06 -23.27
C LYS A 835 -18.91 17.90 -23.27
N TYR A 836 -19.80 17.63 -22.31
CA TYR A 836 -21.09 18.30 -22.23
C TYR A 836 -20.92 19.74 -21.73
N LYS A 837 -21.32 20.71 -22.56
CA LYS A 837 -21.27 22.13 -22.21
C LYS A 837 -22.66 22.67 -21.90
N HIS A 838 -22.84 23.22 -20.71
CA HIS A 838 -24.10 23.82 -20.29
C HIS A 838 -23.89 24.81 -19.13
N GLU A 839 -24.65 25.91 -19.09
CA GLU A 839 -24.54 26.91 -18.03
C GLU A 839 -24.79 26.32 -16.64
N ASP A 840 -25.68 25.32 -16.53
CA ASP A 840 -25.96 24.65 -15.25
C ASP A 840 -24.76 23.86 -14.70
N VAL A 841 -23.84 23.38 -15.55
CA VAL A 841 -22.59 22.76 -15.07
C VAL A 841 -21.76 23.79 -14.32
N ILE A 842 -21.70 25.02 -14.84
CA ILE A 842 -21.01 26.14 -14.18
C ILE A 842 -21.77 26.54 -12.92
N ARG A 843 -23.09 26.69 -13.02
CA ARG A 843 -23.96 27.14 -11.91
C ARG A 843 -23.91 26.21 -10.70
N TYR A 844 -23.82 24.90 -10.92
CA TYR A 844 -23.78 23.92 -9.83
C TYR A 844 -22.36 23.50 -9.47
N GLY A 845 -21.51 23.22 -10.47
CA GLY A 845 -20.13 22.78 -10.25
C GLY A 845 -19.20 23.87 -9.73
N GLY A 846 -19.40 25.13 -10.14
CA GLY A 846 -18.61 26.27 -9.68
C GLY A 846 -18.68 26.48 -8.16
N PRO A 847 -19.88 26.71 -7.58
CA PRO A 847 -20.04 26.82 -6.13
C PRO A 847 -19.58 25.57 -5.38
N TRP A 848 -19.84 24.38 -5.93
CA TRP A 848 -19.39 23.14 -5.32
C TRP A 848 -17.86 23.11 -5.16
N LEU A 849 -17.12 23.47 -6.21
CA LEU A 849 -15.65 23.51 -6.20
C LEU A 849 -15.10 24.58 -5.26
N VAL A 850 -15.72 25.76 -5.21
CA VAL A 850 -15.37 26.83 -4.25
C VAL A 850 -15.47 26.30 -2.83
N GLU A 851 -16.60 25.67 -2.49
CA GLU A 851 -16.81 25.14 -1.14
C GLU A 851 -15.89 23.94 -0.83
N SER A 852 -15.59 23.07 -1.80
CA SER A 852 -14.69 21.94 -1.56
C SER A 852 -13.25 22.36 -1.30
N LEU A 853 -12.82 23.49 -1.89
CA LEU A 853 -11.46 24.01 -1.74
C LEU A 853 -11.32 25.05 -0.62
N ARG A 854 -12.42 25.49 0.01
CA ARG A 854 -12.43 26.57 1.01
C ARG A 854 -11.45 26.37 2.16
N TYR A 855 -11.25 25.12 2.59
CA TYR A 855 -10.40 24.74 3.71
C TYR A 855 -9.37 23.67 3.34
N SER A 856 -9.00 23.56 2.07
CA SER A 856 -8.04 22.53 1.60
C SER A 856 -6.62 22.68 2.14
N LEU A 857 -6.25 23.86 2.68
CA LEU A 857 -4.96 24.07 3.36
C LEU A 857 -4.83 23.23 4.64
N ASP A 858 -5.95 22.81 5.21
CA ASP A 858 -5.99 22.04 6.46
C ASP A 858 -5.82 20.53 6.24
N GLU A 859 -5.60 20.09 5.00
CA GLU A 859 -5.50 18.69 4.62
C GLU A 859 -4.05 18.23 4.65
N TYR A 860 -3.70 17.48 5.70
CA TYR A 860 -2.33 16.96 5.90
C TYR A 860 -2.20 15.46 5.61
N LYS A 861 -3.33 14.74 5.56
CA LYS A 861 -3.39 13.34 5.12
C LYS A 861 -3.45 13.31 3.60
N TYR A 862 -2.76 12.36 2.97
CA TYR A 862 -2.85 12.10 1.53
C TYR A 862 -4.27 11.58 1.24
N SER A 863 -5.22 12.51 1.02
CA SER A 863 -6.64 12.21 0.86
C SER A 863 -7.06 12.35 -0.60
N GLY A 864 -7.98 11.47 -1.03
CA GLY A 864 -8.48 11.37 -2.39
C GLY A 864 -9.13 12.65 -2.88
N SER A 865 -8.35 13.53 -3.51
CA SER A 865 -8.82 14.77 -4.16
C SER A 865 -9.37 14.54 -5.57
N TYR A 866 -9.71 13.29 -5.91
CA TYR A 866 -10.11 12.88 -7.25
C TYR A 866 -11.37 13.61 -7.73
N ASP A 867 -12.33 13.84 -6.84
CA ASP A 867 -13.56 14.59 -7.11
C ASP A 867 -13.28 16.05 -7.51
N ARG A 868 -12.36 16.74 -6.81
CA ARG A 868 -11.93 18.11 -7.10
C ARG A 868 -11.18 18.19 -8.42
N TRP A 869 -10.32 17.21 -8.69
CA TRP A 869 -9.62 17.14 -9.97
C TRP A 869 -10.58 16.93 -11.14
N GLU A 870 -11.54 16.01 -11.03
CA GLU A 870 -12.56 15.81 -12.06
C GLU A 870 -13.47 17.03 -12.20
N ALA A 871 -13.79 17.72 -11.10
CA ALA A 871 -14.55 18.98 -11.13
C ALA A 871 -13.80 20.09 -11.88
N ILE A 872 -12.50 20.32 -11.58
CA ILE A 872 -11.66 21.29 -12.28
C ILE A 872 -11.61 20.97 -13.78
N LYS A 873 -11.43 19.69 -14.14
CA LYS A 873 -11.43 19.23 -15.54
C LYS A 873 -12.76 19.49 -16.24
N ALA A 874 -13.87 19.12 -15.61
CA ALA A 874 -15.21 19.31 -16.16
C ALA A 874 -15.54 20.80 -16.35
N LEU A 875 -15.15 21.64 -15.39
CA LEU A 875 -15.29 23.11 -15.45
C LEU A 875 -14.37 23.73 -16.49
N PHE A 876 -13.15 23.21 -16.67
CA PHE A 876 -12.24 23.66 -17.73
C PHE A 876 -12.87 23.56 -19.12
N PHE A 877 -13.60 22.48 -19.41
CA PHE A 877 -14.31 22.33 -20.68
C PHE A 877 -15.45 23.35 -20.89
N GLN A 878 -15.96 23.98 -19.84
CA GLN A 878 -17.00 25.01 -19.95
C GLN A 878 -16.45 26.36 -20.45
N GLY A 879 -15.15 26.62 -20.28
CA GLY A 879 -14.47 27.85 -20.71
C GLY A 879 -14.67 29.03 -19.76
N ARG A 880 -14.37 30.26 -20.22
CA ARG A 880 -14.23 31.49 -19.40
C ARG A 880 -15.38 31.83 -18.44
N GLY A 881 -16.58 31.26 -18.65
CA GLY A 881 -17.70 31.43 -17.72
C GLY A 881 -17.40 30.93 -16.30
N VAL A 882 -16.37 30.10 -16.11
CA VAL A 882 -15.96 29.58 -14.80
C VAL A 882 -14.99 30.50 -14.04
N TYR A 883 -14.38 31.48 -14.70
CA TYR A 883 -13.37 32.35 -14.08
C TYR A 883 -13.83 33.03 -12.78
N PRO A 884 -15.08 33.53 -12.65
CA PRO A 884 -15.53 34.12 -11.39
C PRO A 884 -15.38 33.20 -10.18
N TYR A 885 -15.64 31.89 -10.35
CA TYR A 885 -15.54 30.89 -9.29
C TYR A 885 -14.08 30.54 -8.97
N PHE A 886 -13.21 30.42 -10.00
CA PHE A 886 -11.78 30.20 -9.77
C PHE A 886 -11.12 31.37 -9.03
N LEU A 887 -11.53 32.60 -9.36
CA LEU A 887 -11.05 33.80 -8.68
C LEU A 887 -11.61 33.96 -7.27
N GLU A 888 -12.77 33.37 -6.99
CA GLU A 888 -13.29 33.27 -5.63
C GLU A 888 -12.38 32.41 -4.76
N ILE A 889 -11.88 31.27 -5.29
CA ILE A 889 -10.94 30.38 -4.59
C ILE A 889 -9.65 31.10 -4.20
N PHE A 890 -9.15 32.02 -5.05
CA PHE A 890 -7.94 32.79 -4.73
C PHE A 890 -8.10 33.69 -3.51
N LYS A 891 -9.33 34.15 -3.23
CA LYS A 891 -9.67 34.97 -2.07
C LYS A 891 -9.88 34.16 -0.80
N LEU A 892 -9.92 32.83 -0.89
CA LEU A 892 -10.11 31.96 0.26
C LEU A 892 -8.79 31.87 1.06
N PRO A 893 -8.80 32.23 2.35
CA PRO A 893 -7.58 32.25 3.17
C PRO A 893 -7.06 30.86 3.52
N TYR A 894 -7.92 29.84 3.47
CA TYR A 894 -7.59 28.45 3.80
C TYR A 894 -7.69 27.51 2.59
N ALA A 895 -7.69 28.04 1.37
CA ALA A 895 -7.48 27.22 0.17
C ALA A 895 -5.98 26.98 -0.02
N ALA A 896 -5.58 25.72 -0.20
CA ALA A 896 -4.16 25.38 -0.35
C ALA A 896 -3.54 26.13 -1.56
N PRO A 897 -2.32 26.69 -1.41
CA PRO A 897 -1.61 27.38 -2.49
C PRO A 897 -1.49 26.58 -3.79
N SER A 898 -1.24 25.28 -3.71
CA SER A 898 -1.12 24.39 -4.87
C SER A 898 -2.36 24.42 -5.76
N TRP A 899 -3.56 24.37 -5.18
CA TRP A 899 -4.82 24.53 -5.92
C TRP A 899 -4.91 25.88 -6.64
N LYS A 900 -4.42 26.95 -6.02
CA LYS A 900 -4.41 28.28 -6.66
C LYS A 900 -3.47 28.29 -7.86
N THR A 901 -2.28 27.71 -7.72
CA THR A 901 -1.30 27.54 -8.80
C THR A 901 -1.87 26.73 -9.96
N TYR A 902 -2.50 25.58 -9.71
CA TYR A 902 -3.13 24.78 -10.76
C TYR A 902 -4.22 25.55 -11.50
N LEU A 903 -5.12 26.23 -10.78
CA LEU A 903 -6.19 27.02 -11.40
C LEU A 903 -5.64 28.17 -12.26
N LEU A 904 -4.55 28.84 -11.84
CA LEU A 904 -3.87 29.85 -12.67
C LEU A 904 -3.38 29.26 -13.99
N GLN A 905 -2.75 28.09 -13.96
CA GLN A 905 -2.29 27.41 -15.17
C GLN A 905 -3.46 27.03 -16.09
N PHE A 906 -4.54 26.47 -15.54
CA PHE A 906 -5.74 26.13 -16.31
C PHE A 906 -6.36 27.36 -16.99
N MET A 907 -6.52 28.46 -16.24
CA MET A 907 -7.03 29.71 -16.79
C MET A 907 -6.16 30.25 -17.93
N ARG A 908 -4.83 30.12 -17.84
CA ARG A 908 -3.89 30.58 -18.88
C ARG A 908 -4.10 29.86 -20.21
N VAL A 909 -4.41 28.56 -20.19
CA VAL A 909 -4.54 27.73 -21.40
C VAL A 909 -5.99 27.55 -21.89
N MET A 910 -6.98 28.09 -21.17
CA MET A 910 -8.39 28.08 -21.60
C MET A 910 -8.67 28.97 -22.82
N GLU A 911 -7.87 30.03 -23.03
CA GLU A 911 -8.00 30.93 -24.18
C GLU A 911 -6.69 31.03 -24.99
N PRO A 912 -6.76 31.24 -26.31
CA PRO A 912 -5.57 31.44 -27.13
C PRO A 912 -4.77 32.68 -26.71
N GLU A 913 -3.50 32.50 -26.38
CA GLU A 913 -2.57 33.56 -25.94
C GLU A 913 -2.51 34.75 -26.92
N SER A 914 -2.67 34.52 -28.23
CA SER A 914 -2.65 35.59 -29.25
C SER A 914 -3.72 36.67 -29.05
N LEU A 915 -4.87 36.33 -28.45
CA LEU A 915 -5.96 37.28 -28.19
C LEU A 915 -5.53 38.35 -27.19
N HIS A 916 -4.79 37.97 -26.15
CA HIS A 916 -4.35 38.87 -25.09
C HIS A 916 -3.15 39.68 -25.53
N TRP A 917 -2.19 39.07 -26.23
CA TRP A 917 -1.11 39.80 -26.89
C TRP A 917 -1.65 40.90 -27.80
N LYS A 918 -2.63 40.59 -28.66
CA LYS A 918 -3.24 41.58 -29.56
C LYS A 918 -3.78 42.79 -28.81
N LYS A 919 -4.45 42.57 -27.67
CA LYS A 919 -5.03 43.64 -26.84
C LYS A 919 -3.92 44.46 -26.16
N VAL A 920 -2.98 43.82 -25.48
CA VAL A 920 -1.89 44.50 -24.74
C VAL A 920 -1.04 45.39 -25.66
N LEU A 921 -0.79 44.95 -26.90
CA LEU A 921 0.03 45.72 -27.85
C LEU A 921 -0.56 47.10 -28.16
N THR A 922 -1.87 47.27 -28.06
CA THR A 922 -2.59 48.52 -28.37
C THR A 922 -3.02 49.34 -27.14
N MET A 923 -2.85 48.81 -25.93
CA MET A 923 -3.24 49.50 -24.70
C MET A 923 -2.27 50.63 -24.34
N ASP A 924 -2.80 51.70 -23.75
CA ASP A 924 -2.01 52.78 -23.18
C ASP A 924 -1.65 52.53 -21.70
N ALA A 925 -0.75 53.35 -21.16
CA ALA A 925 -0.25 53.17 -19.80
C ALA A 925 -1.34 53.35 -18.72
N ALA A 926 -2.34 54.19 -18.97
CA ALA A 926 -3.42 54.45 -18.00
C ALA A 926 -4.37 53.24 -17.92
N GLU A 927 -4.73 52.67 -19.07
CA GLU A 927 -5.53 51.45 -19.16
C GLU A 927 -4.82 50.27 -18.48
N ILE A 928 -3.53 50.07 -18.77
CA ILE A 928 -2.72 48.99 -18.17
C ILE A 928 -2.59 49.18 -16.65
N THR A 929 -2.33 50.39 -16.19
CA THR A 929 -2.23 50.69 -14.75
C THR A 929 -3.54 50.38 -14.02
N SER A 930 -4.69 50.67 -14.64
CA SER A 930 -5.99 50.33 -14.08
C SER A 930 -6.17 48.81 -13.97
N LEU A 931 -5.81 48.06 -15.02
CA LEU A 931 -5.94 46.60 -15.04
C LEU A 931 -4.95 45.88 -14.11
N LEU A 932 -3.77 46.45 -13.85
CA LEU A 932 -2.82 45.88 -12.90
C LEU A 932 -3.26 46.08 -11.45
N LYS A 933 -3.87 47.24 -11.13
CA LYS A 933 -4.40 47.52 -9.78
C LYS A 933 -5.62 46.67 -9.46
N GLU A 934 -6.54 46.55 -10.42
CA GLU A 934 -7.76 45.74 -10.29
C GLU A 934 -7.96 44.88 -11.54
N PRO A 935 -7.31 43.70 -11.60
CA PRO A 935 -7.44 42.82 -12.75
C PRO A 935 -8.86 42.29 -12.88
N SER A 936 -9.47 42.50 -14.05
CA SER A 936 -10.72 41.81 -14.40
C SER A 936 -10.46 40.30 -14.52
N PRO A 937 -11.50 39.44 -14.45
CA PRO A 937 -11.33 38.00 -14.56
C PRO A 937 -10.52 37.53 -15.78
N ASP A 938 -10.71 38.18 -16.93
CA ASP A 938 -10.03 37.85 -18.18
C ASP A 938 -8.53 38.22 -18.19
N TRP A 939 -8.07 39.08 -17.28
CA TRP A 939 -6.70 39.62 -17.24
C TRP A 939 -5.86 39.07 -16.09
N TYR A 940 -6.46 38.30 -15.18
CA TYR A 940 -5.83 37.90 -13.93
C TYR A 940 -4.54 37.06 -14.13
N VAL A 941 -4.56 36.14 -15.11
CA VAL A 941 -3.41 35.27 -15.44
C VAL A 941 -2.46 35.88 -16.48
N TRP A 942 -2.71 37.13 -16.91
CA TRP A 942 -1.98 37.83 -17.97
C TRP A 942 -1.31 39.11 -17.47
N THR A 943 -1.15 39.23 -16.14
CA THR A 943 -0.55 40.40 -15.50
C THR A 943 0.94 40.53 -15.80
N ASP A 944 1.64 39.44 -16.17
CA ASP A 944 3.00 39.49 -16.71
C ASP A 944 3.07 40.32 -18.00
N LEU A 945 2.16 40.09 -18.95
CA LEU A 945 2.11 40.82 -20.21
C LEU A 945 1.83 42.31 -19.99
N LEU A 946 0.88 42.61 -19.09
CA LEU A 946 0.52 43.98 -18.71
C LEU A 946 1.72 44.69 -18.03
N ALA A 947 2.38 44.04 -17.07
CA ALA A 947 3.54 44.59 -16.37
C ALA A 947 4.71 44.86 -17.34
N ALA A 948 5.02 43.93 -18.25
CA ALA A 948 6.08 44.12 -19.24
C ALA A 948 5.78 45.29 -20.19
N LYS A 949 4.52 45.47 -20.62
CA LYS A 949 4.12 46.60 -21.46
C LYS A 949 4.18 47.93 -20.70
N LEU A 950 3.74 47.97 -19.43
CA LEU A 950 3.82 49.18 -18.60
C LEU A 950 5.28 49.61 -18.39
N PHE A 951 6.16 48.66 -18.07
CA PHE A 951 7.59 48.93 -17.95
C PHE A 951 8.18 49.50 -19.24
N LEU A 952 7.77 48.98 -20.41
CA LEU A 952 8.21 49.50 -21.70
C LEU A 952 7.74 50.94 -21.97
N LEU A 953 6.57 51.33 -21.47
CA LEU A 953 5.98 52.66 -21.67
C LEU A 953 6.49 53.71 -20.67
N GLU A 954 6.65 53.33 -19.40
CA GLU A 954 6.91 54.27 -18.29
C GLU A 954 8.26 54.06 -17.59
N GLY A 955 8.96 52.96 -17.88
CA GLY A 955 10.24 52.60 -17.29
C GLY A 955 10.18 52.61 -15.77
N ASP A 956 11.13 53.29 -15.15
CA ASP A 956 11.28 53.37 -13.68
C ASP A 956 10.05 53.88 -12.93
N SER A 957 9.18 54.67 -13.58
CA SER A 957 7.98 55.25 -12.96
C SER A 957 6.90 54.21 -12.66
N SER A 958 6.98 53.04 -13.29
CA SER A 958 6.03 51.93 -13.10
C SER A 958 6.34 51.03 -11.90
N PHE A 959 7.45 51.27 -11.19
CA PHE A 959 7.98 50.39 -10.14
C PHE A 959 6.94 50.06 -9.05
N GLU A 960 6.27 51.07 -8.48
CA GLU A 960 5.30 50.86 -7.40
C GLU A 960 4.12 49.99 -7.84
N THR A 961 3.56 50.27 -9.03
CA THR A 961 2.43 49.50 -9.58
C THR A 961 2.82 48.05 -9.85
N ILE A 962 3.99 47.81 -10.45
CA ILE A 962 4.46 46.46 -10.77
C ILE A 962 4.85 45.69 -9.50
N SER A 963 5.51 46.33 -8.53
CA SER A 963 5.86 45.70 -7.25
C SER A 963 4.62 45.23 -6.49
N GLN A 964 3.54 46.03 -6.44
CA GLN A 964 2.28 45.60 -5.81
C GLN A 964 1.69 44.33 -6.44
N VAL A 965 1.82 44.18 -7.76
CA VAL A 965 1.34 42.99 -8.49
C VAL A 965 2.21 41.77 -8.16
N ILE A 966 3.52 41.94 -8.08
CA ILE A 966 4.46 40.87 -7.73
C ILE A 966 4.22 40.42 -6.28
N GLU A 967 4.11 41.35 -5.33
CA GLU A 967 3.83 41.06 -3.92
C GLU A 967 2.53 40.27 -3.77
N LYS A 968 1.46 40.71 -4.44
CA LYS A 968 0.18 40.00 -4.45
C LYS A 968 0.28 38.58 -5.03
N ARG A 969 1.17 38.34 -6.01
CA ARG A 969 1.41 36.99 -6.55
C ARG A 969 2.16 36.10 -5.57
N LEU A 970 3.15 36.64 -4.86
CA LEU A 970 3.91 35.91 -3.83
C LEU A 970 3.04 35.59 -2.59
N GLU A 971 1.96 36.33 -2.34
CA GLU A 971 0.99 35.96 -1.31
C GLU A 971 0.19 34.68 -1.66
N MET A 972 0.19 34.24 -2.91
CA MET A 972 -0.55 33.06 -3.37
C MET A 972 0.25 31.76 -3.33
N THR A 973 1.57 31.83 -3.12
CA THR A 973 2.45 30.66 -3.03
C THR A 973 2.45 30.08 -1.62
N ASN A 974 2.93 28.84 -1.52
CA ASN A 974 3.15 28.20 -0.24
C ASN A 974 4.36 28.81 0.46
N ASN A 975 4.09 29.53 1.55
CA ASN A 975 5.14 30.15 2.36
C ASN A 975 5.76 29.19 3.39
N GLU A 976 5.19 27.99 3.57
CA GLU A 976 5.56 27.06 4.63
C GLU A 976 6.33 25.82 4.14
N ASP A 977 6.12 25.43 2.89
CA ASP A 977 6.70 24.23 2.28
C ASP A 977 6.88 24.41 0.76
N TYR A 978 7.67 23.54 0.15
CA TYR A 978 7.91 23.49 -1.28
C TYR A 978 6.92 22.54 -1.98
N ASP A 979 6.51 22.91 -3.20
CA ASP A 979 5.66 22.11 -4.09
C ASP A 979 6.23 22.18 -5.51
N SER A 980 6.42 21.04 -6.17
CA SER A 980 7.03 20.96 -7.51
C SER A 980 6.21 21.67 -8.59
N SER A 981 4.91 21.89 -8.37
CA SER A 981 4.04 22.63 -9.30
C SER A 981 4.49 24.07 -9.56
N VAL A 982 5.35 24.64 -8.72
CA VAL A 982 5.98 25.95 -8.91
C VAL A 982 6.73 26.07 -10.23
N TYR A 983 7.36 24.98 -10.67
CA TYR A 983 8.15 24.95 -11.90
C TYR A 983 7.28 24.87 -13.15
N GLU A 984 6.01 24.52 -13.00
CA GLU A 984 5.05 24.37 -14.09
C GLU A 984 4.18 25.63 -14.31
N GLU A 985 4.40 26.73 -13.55
CA GLU A 985 3.60 27.97 -13.65
C GLU A 985 4.45 29.19 -14.09
N THR A 986 4.07 29.82 -15.20
CA THR A 986 4.91 30.77 -15.96
C THR A 986 4.88 32.15 -15.31
N LEU A 987 3.73 32.54 -14.75
CA LEU A 987 3.54 33.82 -14.07
C LEU A 987 4.39 33.92 -12.81
N GLY A 988 4.47 32.82 -12.04
CA GLY A 988 5.24 32.68 -10.81
C GLY A 988 6.70 33.06 -10.97
N LEU A 989 7.31 32.74 -12.11
CA LEU A 989 8.70 33.13 -12.40
C LEU A 989 8.82 34.48 -13.11
N ARG A 990 7.94 34.80 -14.07
CA ARG A 990 8.08 36.02 -14.90
C ARG A 990 7.86 37.31 -14.12
N LEU A 991 6.90 37.32 -13.19
CA LEU A 991 6.59 38.52 -12.43
C LEU A 991 7.77 38.94 -11.53
N PRO A 992 8.33 38.09 -10.66
CA PRO A 992 9.51 38.46 -9.88
C PRO A 992 10.73 38.82 -10.73
N LEU A 993 10.88 38.22 -11.92
CA LEU A 993 11.95 38.58 -12.87
C LEU A 993 11.89 40.05 -13.32
N LEU A 994 10.69 40.66 -13.39
CA LEU A 994 10.54 42.08 -13.73
C LEU A 994 11.22 43.01 -12.73
N TRP A 995 11.38 42.63 -11.45
CA TRP A 995 12.11 43.44 -10.47
C TRP A 995 13.55 43.71 -10.93
N ARG A 996 14.20 42.73 -11.55
CA ARG A 996 15.60 42.86 -12.02
C ARG A 996 15.79 43.99 -13.02
N TRP A 997 14.77 44.31 -13.83
CA TRP A 997 14.82 45.39 -14.82
C TRP A 997 14.84 46.80 -14.23
N PHE A 998 14.49 46.93 -12.94
CA PHE A 998 14.58 48.17 -12.19
C PHE A 998 15.96 48.40 -11.55
N GLY A 999 16.92 47.50 -11.80
CA GLY A 999 18.26 47.55 -11.24
C GLY A 999 18.24 47.44 -9.72
N LYS A 1000 19.09 48.22 -9.04
CA LYS A 1000 19.32 48.11 -7.59
C LYS A 1000 18.05 48.11 -6.74
N LYS A 1001 17.07 48.97 -7.04
CA LYS A 1001 15.82 49.04 -6.24
C LYS A 1001 14.98 47.76 -6.33
N GLY A 1002 15.01 47.06 -7.46
CA GLY A 1002 14.33 45.78 -7.62
C GLY A 1002 15.12 44.61 -7.05
N ASP A 1003 16.45 44.62 -7.17
CA ASP A 1003 17.32 43.64 -6.49
C ASP A 1003 17.16 43.71 -4.96
N ASP A 1004 17.08 44.94 -4.41
CA ASP A 1004 16.82 45.18 -2.99
C ASP A 1004 15.42 44.64 -2.58
N ALA A 1005 14.42 44.71 -3.48
CA ALA A 1005 13.08 44.17 -3.25
C ALA A 1005 13.04 42.64 -3.25
N ILE A 1006 13.72 41.96 -4.19
CA ILE A 1006 13.91 40.51 -4.21
C ILE A 1006 14.58 40.07 -2.90
N GLN A 1007 15.68 40.72 -2.53
CA GLN A 1007 16.42 40.36 -1.32
C GLN A 1007 15.57 40.58 -0.05
N SER A 1008 14.74 41.63 -0.02
CA SER A 1008 13.86 41.89 1.13
C SER A 1008 12.82 40.78 1.30
N HIS A 1009 12.17 40.35 0.22
CA HIS A 1009 11.17 39.28 0.25
C HIS A 1009 11.80 37.91 0.53
N TRP A 1010 12.96 37.64 -0.07
CA TRP A 1010 13.70 36.39 0.15
C TRP A 1010 14.13 36.21 1.61
N LYS A 1011 14.50 37.31 2.30
CA LYS A 1011 14.81 37.28 3.74
C LYS A 1011 13.58 37.07 4.64
N LYS A 1012 12.37 37.30 4.13
CA LYS A 1012 11.12 37.14 4.87
C LYS A 1012 10.48 35.77 4.62
N SER A 1013 10.79 35.11 3.50
CA SER A 1013 10.33 33.76 3.21
C SER A 1013 11.02 32.72 4.09
N LYS A 1014 10.30 31.64 4.37
CA LYS A 1014 10.84 30.48 5.10
C LYS A 1014 11.78 29.69 4.20
N GLU A 1015 12.80 29.10 4.81
CA GLU A 1015 13.71 28.15 4.15
C GLU A 1015 12.93 27.01 3.50
N ASP A 1016 13.26 26.67 2.25
CA ASP A 1016 12.62 25.63 1.44
C ASP A 1016 11.13 25.88 1.11
N SER A 1017 10.65 27.12 1.16
CA SER A 1017 9.28 27.45 0.73
C SER A 1017 9.16 27.68 -0.78
N GLU A 1018 7.96 27.47 -1.35
CA GLU A 1018 7.66 27.80 -2.76
C GLU A 1018 8.00 29.26 -3.09
N THR A 1019 7.67 30.18 -2.18
CA THR A 1019 7.98 31.61 -2.32
C THR A 1019 9.48 31.86 -2.45
N GLN A 1020 10.29 31.19 -1.64
CA GLN A 1020 11.74 31.34 -1.69
C GLN A 1020 12.30 30.77 -3.00
N ALA A 1021 11.83 29.58 -3.41
CA ALA A 1021 12.21 28.95 -4.67
C ALA A 1021 11.94 29.87 -5.88
N MET A 1022 10.76 30.50 -5.95
CA MET A 1022 10.45 31.46 -7.02
C MET A 1022 11.42 32.66 -7.04
N LEU A 1023 11.75 33.20 -5.88
CA LEU A 1023 12.67 34.34 -5.76
C LEU A 1023 14.10 33.95 -6.13
N ASP A 1024 14.55 32.75 -5.74
CA ASP A 1024 15.86 32.20 -6.11
C ASP A 1024 15.99 32.02 -7.62
N MET A 1025 14.97 31.42 -8.26
CA MET A 1025 14.94 31.26 -9.71
C MET A 1025 14.99 32.61 -10.44
N ALA A 1026 14.24 33.61 -9.95
CA ALA A 1026 14.24 34.95 -10.53
C ALA A 1026 15.59 35.66 -10.36
N ALA A 1027 16.25 35.48 -9.22
CA ALA A 1027 17.57 36.05 -8.93
C ALA A 1027 18.69 35.39 -9.76
N ALA A 1028 18.62 34.06 -9.96
CA ALA A 1028 19.60 33.29 -10.72
C ALA A 1028 19.52 33.51 -12.23
N ARG A 1029 18.40 34.06 -12.74
CA ARG A 1029 18.20 34.27 -14.17
C ARG A 1029 19.09 35.38 -14.73
N LYS A 1030 19.92 35.03 -15.71
CA LYS A 1030 20.77 35.99 -16.42
C LYS A 1030 19.92 36.86 -17.33
N LEU A 1031 19.96 38.17 -17.11
CA LEU A 1031 19.37 39.18 -17.98
C LEU A 1031 20.47 40.05 -18.58
N ASP A 1032 20.24 40.56 -19.78
CA ASP A 1032 21.11 41.56 -20.40
C ASP A 1032 21.00 42.91 -19.65
N ASP A 1033 22.10 43.66 -19.56
CA ASP A 1033 22.14 44.98 -18.91
C ASP A 1033 21.16 45.99 -19.53
N LYS A 1034 20.72 45.75 -20.79
CA LYS A 1034 19.75 46.55 -21.54
C LYS A 1034 18.95 45.65 -22.48
N ILE A 1035 17.70 46.04 -22.76
CA ILE A 1035 16.87 45.36 -23.75
C ILE A 1035 17.56 45.43 -25.13
N PRO A 1036 17.84 44.28 -25.78
CA PRO A 1036 18.53 44.28 -27.07
C PRO A 1036 17.67 44.90 -28.17
N ASN A 1037 18.31 45.56 -29.14
CA ASN A 1037 17.63 46.09 -30.31
C ASN A 1037 17.04 44.94 -31.15
N ALA A 1038 15.82 45.12 -31.66
CA ALA A 1038 15.18 44.13 -32.51
C ALA A 1038 15.99 43.95 -33.81
N PRO A 1039 16.47 42.72 -34.12
CA PRO A 1039 17.15 42.45 -35.38
C PRO A 1039 16.18 42.52 -36.57
N GLU A 1040 16.70 42.56 -37.79
CA GLU A 1040 15.87 42.48 -39.00
C GLU A 1040 15.24 41.09 -39.12
N ILE A 1041 13.90 41.02 -39.09
CA ILE A 1041 13.15 39.75 -39.10
C ILE A 1041 12.90 39.33 -40.55
N LYS A 1042 13.57 38.25 -40.97
CA LYS A 1042 13.46 37.60 -42.30
C LYS A 1042 13.05 36.14 -42.14
N GLU A 1043 12.57 35.51 -43.20
CA GLU A 1043 12.34 34.05 -43.24
C GLU A 1043 13.60 33.26 -42.87
N PRO A 1044 13.53 32.21 -42.03
CA PRO A 1044 12.34 31.54 -41.49
C PRO A 1044 11.76 32.16 -40.18
N GLY A 1045 12.16 33.38 -39.82
CA GLY A 1045 11.75 34.08 -38.59
C GLY A 1045 12.68 33.82 -37.39
N ILE A 1046 12.34 34.41 -36.24
CA ILE A 1046 13.07 34.24 -34.98
C ILE A 1046 12.17 33.53 -33.96
N LEU A 1047 12.67 32.44 -33.38
CA LEU A 1047 12.00 31.71 -32.32
C LEU A 1047 12.55 32.13 -30.96
N LEU A 1048 11.65 32.64 -30.11
CA LEU A 1048 11.90 32.96 -28.72
C LEU A 1048 11.26 31.88 -27.84
N THR A 1049 11.95 31.41 -26.82
CA THR A 1049 11.48 30.37 -25.90
C THR A 1049 11.66 30.81 -24.47
N PHE A 1050 10.71 30.44 -23.61
CA PHE A 1050 10.79 30.60 -22.17
C PHE A 1050 10.54 29.25 -21.50
N TYR A 1051 11.60 28.74 -20.86
CA TYR A 1051 11.57 27.59 -19.97
C TYR A 1051 11.66 28.09 -18.53
N PRO A 1052 10.75 27.70 -17.62
CA PRO A 1052 10.85 28.06 -16.21
C PRO A 1052 12.18 27.61 -15.58
N GLU A 1053 12.58 26.36 -15.77
CA GLU A 1053 13.79 25.76 -15.17
C GLU A 1053 15.12 26.06 -15.90
N GLN A 1054 15.11 26.85 -16.97
CA GLN A 1054 16.26 27.04 -17.89
C GLN A 1054 16.80 25.75 -18.53
N ARG A 1055 16.12 24.61 -18.39
CA ARG A 1055 16.38 23.36 -19.10
C ARG A 1055 15.71 23.39 -20.47
N GLU A 1056 16.28 22.76 -21.51
CA GLU A 1056 15.74 22.77 -22.89
C GLU A 1056 14.62 21.72 -23.14
N TYR A 1057 14.00 21.23 -22.08
CA TYR A 1057 12.93 20.22 -22.04
C TYR A 1057 11.89 20.59 -20.97
N GLY A 1058 10.68 20.04 -21.07
CA GLY A 1058 9.58 20.32 -20.15
C GLY A 1058 8.71 21.50 -20.58
N TRP A 1059 7.71 21.84 -19.75
CA TRP A 1059 6.72 22.85 -20.08
C TRP A 1059 7.35 24.19 -20.46
N HIS A 1060 7.01 24.68 -21.66
CA HIS A 1060 7.54 25.94 -22.14
C HIS A 1060 6.57 26.68 -23.03
N THR A 1061 6.78 27.99 -23.07
CA THR A 1061 6.06 28.90 -23.97
C THR A 1061 7.03 29.47 -25.00
N TRP A 1062 6.52 29.73 -26.19
CA TRP A 1062 7.34 30.18 -27.32
C TRP A 1062 6.64 31.23 -28.16
N ILE A 1063 7.44 32.11 -28.76
CA ILE A 1063 7.00 33.17 -29.67
C ILE A 1063 7.81 33.04 -30.95
N HIS A 1064 7.13 32.85 -32.08
CA HIS A 1064 7.76 32.81 -33.41
C HIS A 1064 7.43 34.09 -34.17
N LEU A 1065 8.45 34.92 -34.36
CA LEU A 1065 8.36 36.20 -35.07
C LEU A 1065 8.71 35.99 -36.55
N THR A 1066 7.73 36.16 -37.45
CA THR A 1066 7.92 36.12 -38.91
C THR A 1066 7.50 37.45 -39.55
N PRO A 1067 7.94 37.76 -40.79
CA PRO A 1067 7.56 39.01 -41.46
C PRO A 1067 6.05 39.23 -41.60
N GLU A 1068 5.27 38.16 -41.75
CA GLU A 1068 3.82 38.24 -41.98
C GLU A 1068 2.98 37.94 -40.72
N THR A 1069 3.51 37.13 -39.79
CA THR A 1069 2.75 36.65 -38.62
C THR A 1069 3.61 36.59 -37.35
N ILE A 1070 2.98 36.84 -36.21
CA ILE A 1070 3.54 36.51 -34.90
C ILE A 1070 2.73 35.33 -34.36
N ARG A 1071 3.40 34.23 -34.05
CA ARG A 1071 2.78 33.03 -33.49
C ARG A 1071 3.21 32.85 -32.05
N PHE A 1072 2.29 32.37 -31.24
CA PHE A 1072 2.48 32.08 -29.83
C PHE A 1072 2.07 30.64 -29.58
N GLY A 1073 2.78 29.96 -28.69
CA GLY A 1073 2.31 28.65 -28.25
C GLY A 1073 2.96 28.13 -27.00
N THR A 1074 2.43 26.99 -26.58
CA THR A 1074 2.77 26.27 -25.37
C THR A 1074 2.92 24.79 -25.72
N ASN A 1075 3.99 24.15 -25.22
CA ASN A 1075 4.29 22.74 -25.45
C ASN A 1075 4.61 22.04 -24.11
N GLU A 1076 4.54 20.71 -24.09
CA GLU A 1076 5.02 19.86 -22.99
C GLU A 1076 4.40 20.23 -21.62
N PHE A 1077 3.15 20.71 -21.65
CA PHE A 1077 2.37 20.98 -20.44
C PHE A 1077 1.79 19.68 -19.92
N HIS A 1078 2.48 19.07 -18.95
CA HIS A 1078 2.05 17.86 -18.27
C HIS A 1078 1.49 18.22 -16.90
N LEU A 1079 0.17 18.39 -16.80
CA LEU A 1079 -0.45 18.53 -15.49
C LEU A 1079 -0.89 17.13 -15.06
N HIS A 1080 -0.09 16.47 -14.21
CA HIS A 1080 -0.29 15.12 -13.63
C HIS A 1080 -1.64 14.47 -13.96
N SER A 1081 -1.74 13.67 -15.04
CA SER A 1081 -2.95 12.92 -15.46
C SER A 1081 -4.21 13.72 -15.86
N VAL A 1082 -4.15 15.06 -15.90
CA VAL A 1082 -5.32 15.93 -16.07
C VAL A 1082 -5.67 16.22 -17.53
N LEU A 1083 -4.67 16.56 -18.35
CA LEU A 1083 -4.82 16.83 -19.78
C LEU A 1083 -3.76 16.04 -20.56
N PRO A 1084 -4.10 15.29 -21.62
CA PRO A 1084 -3.10 14.75 -22.54
C PRO A 1084 -2.37 15.91 -23.24
N ASP A 1085 -1.05 15.81 -23.43
CA ASP A 1085 -0.14 16.78 -24.07
C ASP A 1085 -0.84 17.98 -24.73
N SER A 1086 -1.13 19.00 -23.93
CA SER A 1086 -1.86 20.15 -24.46
C SER A 1086 -0.90 21.02 -25.24
N LYS A 1087 -1.02 20.98 -26.58
CA LYS A 1087 -0.36 21.91 -27.49
C LYS A 1087 -1.34 22.98 -27.92
N THR A 1088 -1.06 24.24 -27.59
CA THR A 1088 -1.85 25.39 -28.04
C THR A 1088 -0.99 26.27 -28.94
N GLU A 1089 -1.44 26.55 -30.16
CA GLU A 1089 -0.83 27.52 -31.08
C GLU A 1089 -1.88 28.57 -31.48
N SER A 1090 -1.46 29.83 -31.50
CA SER A 1090 -2.31 30.94 -31.91
C SER A 1090 -1.48 32.03 -32.57
N SER A 1091 -2.08 32.92 -33.36
CA SER A 1091 -1.32 33.94 -34.10
C SER A 1091 -2.04 35.28 -34.24
N ILE A 1092 -1.24 36.31 -34.52
CA ILE A 1092 -1.68 37.66 -34.93
C ILE A 1092 -0.92 38.11 -36.20
N PRO A 1093 -1.49 39.04 -36.99
CA PRO A 1093 -0.75 39.67 -38.09
C PRO A 1093 0.47 40.45 -37.58
N ALA A 1094 1.59 40.35 -38.30
CA ALA A 1094 2.79 41.12 -37.97
C ALA A 1094 2.73 42.52 -38.57
N THR A 1095 3.05 43.54 -37.76
CA THR A 1095 3.42 44.88 -38.21
C THR A 1095 4.81 45.20 -37.68
N LYS A 1096 5.52 46.16 -38.30
CA LYS A 1096 6.85 46.56 -37.82
C LYS A 1096 6.82 46.97 -36.33
N GLU A 1097 5.78 47.70 -35.93
CA GLU A 1097 5.57 48.14 -34.54
C GLU A 1097 5.29 46.96 -33.60
N TYR A 1098 4.46 45.99 -34.01
CA TYR A 1098 4.16 44.82 -33.20
C TYR A 1098 5.38 43.92 -33.04
N LEU A 1099 6.14 43.68 -34.11
CA LEU A 1099 7.36 42.88 -34.06
C LEU A 1099 8.39 43.49 -33.10
N GLU A 1100 8.58 44.81 -33.15
CA GLU A 1100 9.49 45.52 -32.25
C GLU A 1100 9.00 45.50 -30.79
N THR A 1101 7.70 45.70 -30.57
CA THR A 1101 7.12 45.72 -29.21
C THR A 1101 7.16 44.32 -28.58
N VAL A 1102 6.74 43.29 -29.31
CA VAL A 1102 6.79 41.88 -28.84
C VAL A 1102 8.22 41.46 -28.55
N TRP A 1103 9.18 41.83 -29.40
CA TRP A 1103 10.61 41.57 -29.16
C TRP A 1103 11.07 42.13 -27.81
N LYS A 1104 10.78 43.42 -27.54
CA LYS A 1104 11.19 44.07 -26.29
C LYS A 1104 10.49 43.48 -25.07
N MET A 1105 9.18 43.25 -25.15
CA MET A 1105 8.41 42.63 -24.07
C MET A 1105 8.87 41.20 -23.79
N ALA A 1106 9.18 40.40 -24.80
CA ALA A 1106 9.67 39.04 -24.61
C ALA A 1106 11.01 39.00 -23.85
N HIS A 1107 11.93 39.92 -24.15
CA HIS A 1107 13.18 40.03 -23.37
C HIS A 1107 12.93 40.49 -21.93
N ILE A 1108 11.99 41.43 -21.72
CA ILE A 1108 11.58 41.83 -20.36
C ILE A 1108 11.08 40.63 -19.55
N LEU A 1109 10.29 39.76 -20.19
CA LEU A 1109 9.74 38.54 -19.60
C LEU A 1109 10.74 37.36 -19.53
N GLY A 1110 12.00 37.56 -19.93
CA GLY A 1110 13.05 36.54 -19.82
C GLY A 1110 13.02 35.44 -20.90
N TYR A 1111 12.36 35.69 -22.04
CA TYR A 1111 12.50 34.82 -23.21
C TYR A 1111 13.90 34.93 -23.80
N THR A 1112 14.42 33.81 -24.29
CA THR A 1112 15.72 33.73 -24.97
C THR A 1112 15.55 33.28 -26.42
N VAL A 1113 16.50 33.67 -27.28
CA VAL A 1113 16.52 33.20 -28.69
C VAL A 1113 16.89 31.73 -28.71
N SER A 1114 16.01 30.90 -29.26
CA SER A 1114 16.23 29.45 -29.35
C SER A 1114 17.39 29.11 -30.29
N LYS A 1115 18.27 28.20 -29.86
CA LYS A 1115 19.34 27.62 -30.70
C LYS A 1115 18.77 26.68 -31.78
N LYS A 1116 17.55 26.15 -31.59
CA LYS A 1116 16.87 25.27 -32.56
C LYS A 1116 16.38 26.12 -33.75
N LYS A 1117 16.85 25.81 -34.96
CA LYS A 1117 16.35 26.46 -36.19
C LYS A 1117 14.85 26.13 -36.36
N PRO A 1118 13.98 27.11 -36.68
CA PRO A 1118 12.58 26.83 -36.96
C PRO A 1118 12.49 25.79 -38.09
N LYS A 1119 11.84 24.65 -37.86
CA LYS A 1119 11.51 23.72 -38.93
C LYS A 1119 10.52 24.45 -39.86
N GLY A 1120 10.97 24.84 -41.05
CA GLY A 1120 10.08 25.41 -42.06
C GLY A 1120 8.94 24.42 -42.31
N LYS A 1121 7.68 24.88 -42.16
CA LYS A 1121 6.53 24.12 -42.66
C LYS A 1121 6.75 23.93 -44.17
N LYS A 1122 6.74 22.67 -44.63
CA LYS A 1122 6.62 22.38 -46.07
C LYS A 1122 5.21 22.71 -46.53
#